data_AF-A0A7X6BDV1-F1
#
_entry.id   AF-A0A7X6BDV1-F1
#
_cell.length_a   1.000
_cell.length_b   1.000
_cell.length_c   1.000
_cell.angle_alpha   90.00
_cell.angle_beta   90.00
_cell.angle_gamma   90.00
#
_symmetry.space_group_name_H-M   'P 1'
#
loop_
_entity.id
_entity.type
_entity.pdbx_description
1 polymer ?
#
loop_
_entity_poly.entity_id
_entity_poly.type
_entity_poly.pdbx_seq_one_letter_code
_entity_poly.pdbx_strand_id
1 'polypeptide(L)'
;MIPKILHFIWVGDETKRPDNCIDTWRTRNPGWEIRIWGNESLQQRGWINGRHMSEMSERELNGVADMMRWEIVYEHGGFVVDADSVCVRPLDDHLLDCEAFACWENEMTRPGLIAAGYFAAQPKNPFVAQIIGDIYQEPTVVDRMAWESVGPKRLTDSYREYRYHGLRIYPSHYFIPEHFSGVKYEGPGPVYAEQLWGSTLDIYDQLHQQVVTGQAPEPAPVAAPVDRKPVPAAAVRPNPVPALGGAPNAPTVFHRIWFGTRPIPDSYEAYWQAWQRQFPDCAFRTWTDRDLDELTLSRPALDRFASHVSRADLARYEILYTHGGIYLDCDIMPYAHFEPAALCRELTVCNETDATEYCSIGFIGAPAGHPIFRDLIDHILAAEPDESRPNVTTGPWLFGSYLAKHAHRRLPPASFYPYLYDAPLSSIRRKDLGETLGIHVWGGAWLPPEQKKGKALDLLARGDLVDAAGILEGFDDEWAANLQVVLKVMADSRAMAAEAAQFLGGSLTVAPADRPAFAFDKIVHWLLDQDRDRMVWQIGAADGVLVDPLRSAMVNYDPPALLLEPNPYMFGMLERGYANNRNAVLLQQAYSADGKPLVLNAINPDKAAAAGLPRWVLGISSVYDDKNAIGGLTIDAETTRRIQSCIERVTVPVTGFDALAAQVEGRMPEILVIDAEGMDKAIIDDVLDHGCRPAVIHFEIQCMDPAESSALTERLGTDYALFTFGNDVTAYRTDVFLDYAKWIYIHNGLPTIFASALPIVAGLVQ
;
A
#
# COMPACT_ATOMS: atom_id res chain seq x y z
N MET A 1 -27.38 17.57 -3.78
CA MET A 1 -27.65 17.36 -2.34
C MET A 1 -28.75 16.32 -2.22
N ILE A 2 -28.62 15.39 -1.25
CA ILE A 2 -29.60 14.33 -1.01
C ILE A 2 -30.90 14.96 -0.45
N PRO A 3 -32.10 14.59 -0.96
CA PRO A 3 -33.35 15.16 -0.47
C PRO A 3 -33.67 14.68 0.95
N LYS A 4 -34.32 15.53 1.76
CA LYS A 4 -34.71 15.23 3.14
C LYS A 4 -35.94 14.31 3.22
N ILE A 5 -35.79 13.08 2.74
CA ILE A 5 -36.80 12.03 2.77
C ILE A 5 -36.22 10.81 3.50
N LEU A 6 -36.90 10.32 4.53
CA LEU A 6 -36.59 9.06 5.20
C LEU A 6 -37.51 7.96 4.67
N HIS A 7 -36.90 6.86 4.24
CA HIS A 7 -37.60 5.69 3.73
C HIS A 7 -37.47 4.52 4.69
N PHE A 8 -38.60 3.95 5.10
CA PHE A 8 -38.68 2.71 5.88
C PHE A 8 -39.39 1.65 5.06
N ILE A 9 -38.90 0.41 5.09
CA ILE A 9 -39.46 -0.70 4.30
C ILE A 9 -39.86 -1.80 5.28
N TRP A 10 -41.10 -2.26 5.18
CA TRP A 10 -41.62 -3.36 5.98
C TRP A 10 -42.51 -4.27 5.15
N VAL A 11 -42.04 -5.48 4.87
CA VAL A 11 -42.75 -6.49 4.11
C VAL A 11 -42.90 -7.76 4.95
N GLY A 12 -44.05 -8.44 4.83
CA GLY A 12 -44.42 -9.54 5.72
C GLY A 12 -45.59 -9.19 6.64
N ASP A 13 -45.58 -9.66 7.89
CA ASP A 13 -46.66 -9.42 8.84
C ASP A 13 -46.66 -7.94 9.30
N GLU A 14 -47.62 -7.15 8.80
CA GLU A 14 -47.72 -5.73 9.12
C GLU A 14 -48.03 -5.47 10.60
N THR A 15 -48.58 -6.45 11.33
CA THR A 15 -48.87 -6.30 12.76
C THR A 15 -47.59 -6.24 13.60
N LYS A 16 -46.46 -6.69 13.05
CA LYS A 16 -45.14 -6.71 13.69
C LYS A 16 -44.25 -5.55 13.28
N ARG A 17 -44.75 -4.60 12.47
CA ARG A 17 -43.95 -3.45 12.05
C ARG A 17 -43.49 -2.65 13.28
N PRO A 18 -42.19 -2.36 13.43
CA PRO A 18 -41.65 -1.63 14.58
C PRO A 18 -41.96 -0.11 14.47
N ASP A 19 -43.24 0.26 14.47
CA ASP A 19 -43.68 1.66 14.43
C ASP A 19 -43.15 2.47 15.61
N ASN A 20 -42.94 1.82 16.76
CA ASN A 20 -42.26 2.40 17.93
C ASN A 20 -40.84 2.91 17.61
N CYS A 21 -40.09 2.22 16.74
CA CYS A 21 -38.76 2.62 16.28
C CYS A 21 -38.85 3.71 15.21
N ILE A 22 -39.71 3.52 14.20
CA ILE A 22 -39.93 4.49 13.11
C ILE A 22 -40.39 5.86 13.65
N ASP A 23 -41.23 5.88 14.68
CA ASP A 23 -41.73 7.09 15.30
C ASP A 23 -40.61 7.92 15.94
N THR A 24 -39.53 7.30 16.43
CA THR A 24 -38.39 8.02 16.99
C THR A 24 -37.69 8.89 15.95
N TRP A 25 -37.61 8.43 14.70
CA TRP A 25 -37.09 9.18 13.56
C TRP A 25 -38.01 10.34 13.19
N ARG A 26 -39.33 10.09 13.16
CA ARG A 26 -40.33 11.13 12.88
C ARG A 26 -40.28 12.27 13.91
N THR A 27 -40.16 11.92 15.20
CA THR A 27 -40.10 12.91 16.28
C THR A 27 -38.81 13.73 16.24
N ARG A 28 -37.66 13.11 15.98
CA ARG A 28 -36.36 13.80 15.99
C ARG A 28 -36.05 14.56 14.70
N ASN A 29 -36.71 14.23 13.60
CA ASN A 29 -36.49 14.85 12.30
C ASN A 29 -37.77 15.49 11.73
N PRO A 30 -38.40 16.47 12.42
CA PRO A 30 -39.70 17.02 12.02
C PRO A 30 -39.69 17.77 10.67
N GLY A 31 -38.51 18.14 10.18
CA GLY A 31 -38.32 18.76 8.86
C GLY A 31 -38.09 17.78 7.71
N TRP A 32 -38.16 16.47 7.98
CA TRP A 32 -37.98 15.42 6.99
C TRP A 32 -39.32 14.79 6.59
N GLU A 33 -39.48 14.48 5.32
CA GLU A 33 -40.61 13.67 4.84
C GLU A 33 -40.38 12.21 5.23
N ILE A 34 -41.36 11.55 5.85
CA ILE A 34 -41.29 10.11 6.18
C ILE A 34 -42.15 9.33 5.19
N ARG A 35 -41.58 8.30 4.55
CA ARG A 35 -42.33 7.34 3.73
C ARG A 35 -42.11 5.91 4.23
N ILE A 36 -43.20 5.19 4.42
CA ILE A 36 -43.19 3.77 4.81
C ILE A 36 -43.69 2.97 3.61
N TRP A 37 -42.90 1.99 3.18
CA TRP A 37 -43.19 1.13 2.04
C TRP A 37 -43.55 -0.27 2.54
N GLY A 38 -44.78 -0.70 2.24
CA GLY A 38 -45.38 -1.92 2.78
C GLY A 38 -45.67 -2.98 1.73
N ASN A 39 -46.41 -4.03 2.13
CA ASN A 39 -46.89 -5.07 1.21
C ASN A 39 -47.74 -4.48 0.07
N GLU A 40 -48.53 -3.44 0.37
CA GLU A 40 -49.31 -2.73 -0.64
C GLU A 40 -48.42 -2.15 -1.74
N SER A 41 -47.33 -1.46 -1.35
CA SER A 41 -46.37 -0.90 -2.30
C SER A 41 -45.65 -1.97 -3.10
N LEU A 42 -45.30 -3.09 -2.45
CA LEU A 42 -44.69 -4.24 -3.11
C LEU A 42 -45.63 -4.82 -4.20
N GLN A 43 -46.93 -4.91 -3.94
CA GLN A 43 -47.91 -5.47 -4.88
C GLN A 43 -48.32 -4.52 -6.02
N GLN A 44 -48.44 -3.22 -5.74
CA GLN A 44 -49.01 -2.26 -6.69
C GLN A 44 -47.99 -1.63 -7.64
N ARG A 45 -46.69 -1.68 -7.31
CA ARG A 45 -45.62 -1.07 -8.11
C ARG A 45 -44.98 -2.10 -9.05
N GLY A 46 -44.65 -1.67 -10.27
CA GLY A 46 -43.80 -2.45 -11.18
C GLY A 46 -42.33 -2.30 -10.79
N TRP A 47 -41.77 -3.34 -10.16
CA TRP A 47 -40.36 -3.38 -9.74
C TRP A 47 -39.48 -3.98 -10.84
N ILE A 48 -38.32 -3.38 -11.09
CA ILE A 48 -37.31 -3.88 -12.03
C ILE A 48 -36.88 -5.29 -11.61
N ASN A 49 -36.60 -5.46 -10.32
CA ASN A 49 -36.21 -6.74 -9.72
C ASN A 49 -37.42 -7.55 -9.21
N GLY A 50 -38.64 -7.29 -9.69
CA GLY A 50 -39.86 -7.93 -9.20
C GLY A 50 -39.89 -9.46 -9.33
N ARG A 51 -39.19 -10.02 -10.33
CA ARG A 51 -38.97 -11.47 -10.46
C ARG A 51 -38.17 -11.99 -9.27
N HIS A 52 -37.02 -11.40 -9.00
CA HIS A 52 -36.13 -11.76 -7.90
C HIS A 52 -36.75 -11.52 -6.54
N MET A 53 -37.56 -10.45 -6.39
CA MET A 53 -38.35 -10.21 -5.17
C MET A 53 -39.36 -11.33 -4.92
N SER A 54 -40.05 -11.80 -5.96
CA SER A 54 -40.94 -12.97 -5.84
C SER A 54 -40.18 -14.22 -5.39
N GLU A 55 -39.04 -14.52 -6.02
CA GLU A 55 -38.18 -15.67 -5.65
C GLU A 55 -37.69 -15.55 -4.20
N MET A 56 -37.20 -14.38 -3.79
CA MET A 56 -36.64 -14.15 -2.46
C MET A 56 -37.70 -14.15 -1.35
N SER A 57 -38.95 -13.79 -1.66
CA SER A 57 -40.04 -13.70 -0.68
C SER A 57 -40.38 -15.02 0.00
N GLU A 58 -40.08 -16.16 -0.63
CA GLU A 58 -40.27 -17.49 -0.05
C GLU A 58 -39.17 -17.86 0.97
N ARG A 59 -38.08 -17.08 1.04
CA ARG A 59 -36.87 -17.41 1.82
C ARG A 59 -36.49 -16.33 2.83
N GLU A 60 -36.27 -15.10 2.40
CA GLU A 60 -35.70 -14.01 3.20
C GLU A 60 -36.36 -12.67 2.87
N LEU A 61 -37.35 -12.25 3.68
CA LEU A 61 -38.08 -10.99 3.47
C LEU A 61 -37.18 -9.74 3.57
N ASN A 62 -36.08 -9.81 4.31
CA ASN A 62 -35.04 -8.77 4.33
C ASN A 62 -34.38 -8.60 2.95
N GLY A 63 -34.20 -9.67 2.18
CA GLY A 63 -33.70 -9.57 0.80
C GLY A 63 -34.70 -8.91 -0.16
N VAL A 64 -36.00 -9.08 0.08
CA VAL A 64 -37.05 -8.33 -0.65
C VAL A 64 -36.95 -6.84 -0.32
N ALA A 65 -36.78 -6.50 0.96
CA ALA A 65 -36.58 -5.13 1.40
C ALA A 65 -35.31 -4.48 0.83
N ASP A 66 -34.20 -5.23 0.76
CA ASP A 66 -32.95 -4.77 0.13
C ASP A 66 -33.14 -4.41 -1.35
N MET A 67 -33.86 -5.23 -2.12
CA MET A 67 -34.15 -4.91 -3.52
C MET A 67 -35.10 -3.72 -3.67
N MET A 68 -36.12 -3.60 -2.80
CA MET A 68 -37.02 -2.45 -2.80
C MET A 68 -36.26 -1.16 -2.50
N ARG A 69 -35.30 -1.20 -1.57
CA ARG A 69 -34.46 -0.07 -1.16
C ARG A 69 -33.75 0.57 -2.34
N TRP A 70 -33.08 -0.24 -3.17
CA TRP A 70 -32.34 0.28 -4.32
C TRP A 70 -33.26 1.02 -5.28
N GLU A 71 -34.40 0.43 -5.63
CA GLU A 71 -35.36 1.05 -6.57
C GLU A 71 -36.10 2.26 -5.98
N ILE A 72 -36.32 2.31 -4.67
CA ILE A 72 -36.90 3.46 -3.96
C ILE A 72 -35.91 4.63 -3.98
N VAL A 73 -34.66 4.40 -3.54
CA VAL A 73 -33.64 5.45 -3.47
C VAL A 73 -33.27 5.94 -4.88
N TYR A 74 -33.23 5.06 -5.88
CA TYR A 74 -33.03 5.47 -7.27
C TYR A 74 -34.14 6.39 -7.78
N GLU A 75 -35.40 6.15 -7.41
CA GLU A 75 -36.52 6.97 -7.89
C GLU A 75 -36.65 8.31 -7.13
N HIS A 76 -36.55 8.26 -5.81
CA HIS A 76 -36.90 9.39 -4.94
C HIS A 76 -35.69 10.10 -4.33
N GLY A 77 -34.49 9.50 -4.42
CA GLY A 77 -33.36 9.87 -3.59
C GLY A 77 -33.66 9.59 -2.12
N GLY A 78 -33.01 10.33 -1.23
CA GLY A 78 -33.30 10.31 0.20
C GLY A 78 -32.44 9.30 0.94
N PHE A 79 -32.79 9.04 2.20
CA PHE A 79 -32.07 8.16 3.12
C PHE A 79 -32.97 7.01 3.54
N VAL A 80 -32.59 5.79 3.18
CA VAL A 80 -33.25 4.59 3.69
C VAL A 80 -32.66 4.22 5.04
N VAL A 81 -33.55 3.81 5.93
CA VAL A 81 -33.20 3.45 7.30
C VAL A 81 -33.93 2.16 7.64
N ASP A 82 -33.20 1.23 8.25
CA ASP A 82 -33.78 -0.01 8.75
C ASP A 82 -34.86 0.27 9.80
N ALA A 83 -35.99 -0.44 9.69
CA ALA A 83 -37.20 -0.18 10.46
C ALA A 83 -37.04 -0.45 11.96
N ASP A 84 -36.10 -1.31 12.32
CA ASP A 84 -35.72 -1.71 13.68
C ASP A 84 -34.63 -0.82 14.30
N SER A 85 -34.40 0.38 13.75
CA SER A 85 -33.46 1.34 14.32
C SER A 85 -34.16 2.44 15.13
N VAL A 86 -33.56 2.77 16.28
CA VAL A 86 -34.04 3.84 17.18
C VAL A 86 -33.21 5.09 16.94
N CYS A 87 -33.84 6.16 16.44
CA CYS A 87 -33.21 7.46 16.32
C CYS A 87 -32.98 8.05 17.71
N VAL A 88 -31.73 8.37 18.04
CA VAL A 88 -31.34 8.99 19.31
C VAL A 88 -31.00 10.47 19.15
N ARG A 89 -30.69 10.93 17.92
CA ARG A 89 -30.36 12.33 17.61
C ARG A 89 -30.91 12.76 16.24
N PRO A 90 -31.35 14.03 16.07
CA PRO A 90 -31.64 14.60 14.75
C PRO A 90 -30.45 14.48 13.80
N LEU A 91 -30.71 14.26 12.50
CA LEU A 91 -29.67 14.23 11.47
C LEU A 91 -29.14 15.64 11.19
N ASP A 92 -27.82 15.77 11.14
CA ASP A 92 -27.18 17.02 10.77
C ASP A 92 -27.17 17.22 9.25
N ASP A 93 -27.42 18.45 8.79
CA ASP A 93 -27.53 18.77 7.35
C ASP A 93 -26.26 18.47 6.55
N HIS A 94 -25.08 18.55 7.19
CA HIS A 94 -23.80 18.24 6.54
C HIS A 94 -23.68 16.79 6.09
N LEU A 95 -24.47 15.87 6.67
CA LEU A 95 -24.49 14.46 6.25
C LEU A 95 -24.95 14.32 4.79
N LEU A 96 -25.78 15.26 4.32
CA LEU A 96 -26.45 15.23 3.01
C LEU A 96 -25.65 15.92 1.90
N ASP A 97 -24.52 16.53 2.23
CA ASP A 97 -23.64 17.24 1.30
C ASP A 97 -22.71 16.27 0.57
N CYS A 98 -23.33 15.37 -0.19
CA CYS A 98 -22.68 14.35 -1.02
C CYS A 98 -23.64 13.84 -2.12
N GLU A 99 -23.12 12.97 -2.99
CA GLU A 99 -23.90 12.28 -4.04
C GLU A 99 -24.64 11.06 -3.47
N ALA A 100 -23.93 10.27 -2.68
CA ALA A 100 -24.46 9.18 -1.87
C ALA A 100 -23.69 9.06 -0.56
N PHE A 101 -24.33 8.53 0.48
CA PHE A 101 -23.64 8.08 1.67
C PHE A 101 -24.15 6.74 2.20
N ALA A 102 -23.30 6.07 2.95
CA ALA A 102 -23.66 4.91 3.78
C ALA A 102 -22.90 4.95 5.11
N CYS A 103 -22.98 3.90 5.91
CA CYS A 103 -22.03 3.66 7.00
C CYS A 103 -21.43 2.26 6.92
N TRP A 104 -20.33 2.03 7.64
CA TRP A 104 -19.82 0.67 7.85
C TRP A 104 -20.79 -0.15 8.69
N GLU A 105 -20.89 -1.46 8.46
CA GLU A 105 -21.66 -2.36 9.33
C GLU A 105 -21.03 -2.41 10.72
N ASN A 106 -19.72 -2.70 10.76
CA ASN A 106 -18.87 -2.51 11.92
C ASN A 106 -17.41 -2.64 11.48
N GLU A 107 -16.61 -1.60 11.67
CA GLU A 107 -15.21 -1.55 11.22
C GLU A 107 -14.32 -2.59 11.91
N MET A 108 -14.77 -3.14 13.05
CA MET A 108 -14.00 -4.09 13.84
C MET A 108 -14.37 -5.55 13.55
N THR A 109 -15.65 -5.89 13.55
CA THR A 109 -16.11 -7.28 13.39
C THR A 109 -16.46 -7.64 11.95
N ARG A 110 -16.65 -6.64 11.09
CA ARG A 110 -17.03 -6.79 9.68
C ARG A 110 -16.24 -5.79 8.81
N PRO A 111 -14.89 -5.82 8.87
CA PRO A 111 -14.06 -4.80 8.22
C PRO A 111 -14.35 -4.74 6.71
N GLY A 112 -14.62 -3.52 6.24
CA GLY A 112 -14.88 -3.24 4.84
C GLY A 112 -16.27 -3.63 4.33
N LEU A 113 -17.18 -4.12 5.18
CA LEU A 113 -18.58 -4.37 4.82
C LEU A 113 -19.43 -3.12 5.04
N ILE A 114 -20.10 -2.64 3.99
CA ILE A 114 -20.94 -1.44 4.02
C ILE A 114 -22.36 -1.85 4.43
N ALA A 115 -22.93 -1.17 5.42
CA ALA A 115 -24.30 -1.42 5.86
C ALA A 115 -25.31 -0.96 4.80
N ALA A 116 -26.07 -1.91 4.24
CA ALA A 116 -27.15 -1.57 3.31
C ALA A 116 -28.34 -0.90 4.00
N GLY A 117 -28.53 -1.15 5.31
CA GLY A 117 -29.62 -0.61 6.13
C GLY A 117 -29.59 0.89 6.37
N TYR A 118 -28.47 1.54 6.07
CA TYR A 118 -28.28 2.97 6.19
C TYR A 118 -27.61 3.50 4.92
N PHE A 119 -28.41 3.76 3.90
CA PHE A 119 -27.93 4.21 2.59
C PHE A 119 -28.74 5.40 2.08
N ALA A 120 -28.06 6.42 1.57
CA ALA A 120 -28.69 7.57 0.98
C ALA A 120 -28.08 7.92 -0.36
N ALA A 121 -28.88 8.44 -1.29
CA ALA A 121 -28.38 8.97 -2.54
C ALA A 121 -29.28 10.06 -3.11
N GLN A 122 -28.74 10.80 -4.07
CA GLN A 122 -29.54 11.66 -4.94
C GLN A 122 -30.44 10.80 -5.84
N PRO A 123 -31.63 11.30 -6.23
CA PRO A 123 -32.48 10.59 -7.19
C PRO A 123 -31.70 10.37 -8.50
N LYS A 124 -31.93 9.21 -9.12
CA LYS A 124 -31.27 8.77 -10.35
C LYS A 124 -29.75 8.60 -10.24
N ASN A 125 -29.26 8.33 -9.04
CA ASN A 125 -27.84 8.04 -8.83
C ASN A 125 -27.36 6.85 -9.71
N PRO A 126 -26.27 7.01 -10.48
CA PRO A 126 -25.80 6.00 -11.44
C PRO A 126 -25.28 4.73 -10.77
N PHE A 127 -24.71 4.83 -9.57
CA PHE A 127 -24.24 3.67 -8.81
C PHE A 127 -25.41 2.81 -8.33
N VAL A 128 -26.49 3.45 -7.85
CA VAL A 128 -27.72 2.72 -7.47
C VAL A 128 -28.36 2.07 -8.69
N ALA A 129 -28.35 2.74 -9.86
CA ALA A 129 -28.82 2.15 -11.11
C ALA A 129 -28.04 0.89 -11.49
N GLN A 130 -26.72 0.90 -11.28
CA GLN A 130 -25.85 -0.24 -11.55
C GLN A 130 -26.20 -1.42 -10.62
N ILE A 131 -26.34 -1.19 -9.31
CA ILE A 131 -26.74 -2.25 -8.37
C ILE A 131 -28.07 -2.89 -8.77
N ILE A 132 -29.07 -2.08 -9.16
CA ILE A 132 -30.36 -2.59 -9.64
C ILE A 132 -30.16 -3.46 -10.89
N GLY A 133 -29.34 -3.00 -11.83
CA GLY A 133 -29.02 -3.71 -13.07
C GLY A 133 -28.29 -5.03 -12.82
N ASP A 134 -27.31 -5.03 -11.92
CA ASP A 134 -26.53 -6.24 -11.58
C ASP A 134 -27.44 -7.31 -10.99
N ILE A 135 -28.27 -6.95 -10.01
CA ILE A 135 -29.25 -7.85 -9.41
C ILE A 135 -30.20 -8.37 -10.51
N TYR A 136 -30.66 -7.51 -11.41
CA TYR A 136 -31.57 -7.90 -12.49
C TYR A 136 -30.96 -8.95 -13.43
N GLN A 137 -29.65 -8.84 -13.71
CA GLN A 137 -28.93 -9.77 -14.58
C GLN A 137 -28.57 -11.09 -13.92
N GLU A 138 -28.62 -11.18 -12.59
CA GLU A 138 -28.36 -12.43 -11.89
C GLU A 138 -29.35 -13.53 -12.34
N PRO A 139 -28.88 -14.75 -12.66
CA PRO A 139 -29.78 -15.85 -13.01
C PRO A 139 -30.76 -16.19 -11.88
N THR A 140 -30.30 -16.07 -10.64
CA THR A 140 -31.08 -16.23 -9.41
C THR A 140 -30.40 -15.47 -8.26
N VAL A 141 -31.18 -15.05 -7.27
CA VAL A 141 -30.68 -14.38 -6.06
C VAL A 141 -30.82 -15.22 -4.79
N VAL A 142 -31.38 -16.43 -4.90
CA VAL A 142 -31.68 -17.32 -3.77
C VAL A 142 -30.72 -18.50 -3.65
N ASP A 143 -29.58 -18.47 -4.36
CA ASP A 143 -28.50 -19.46 -4.24
C ASP A 143 -27.59 -19.20 -3.02
N ARG A 144 -27.59 -17.97 -2.52
CA ARG A 144 -26.83 -17.46 -1.36
C ARG A 144 -27.77 -16.77 -0.38
N MET A 145 -27.28 -16.35 0.78
CA MET A 145 -28.10 -15.58 1.72
C MET A 145 -28.37 -14.17 1.17
N ALA A 146 -29.49 -13.55 1.59
CA ALA A 146 -29.88 -12.22 1.13
C ALA A 146 -28.78 -11.16 1.33
N TRP A 147 -28.08 -11.21 2.47
CA TRP A 147 -26.99 -10.28 2.76
C TRP A 147 -25.81 -10.40 1.76
N GLU A 148 -25.65 -11.57 1.12
CA GLU A 148 -24.63 -11.85 0.11
C GLU A 148 -25.09 -11.44 -1.29
N SER A 149 -26.30 -11.83 -1.69
CA SER A 149 -26.75 -11.73 -3.08
C SER A 149 -27.30 -10.34 -3.44
N VAL A 150 -28.03 -9.69 -2.52
CA VAL A 150 -28.79 -8.44 -2.76
C VAL A 150 -28.57 -7.35 -1.71
N GLY A 151 -28.01 -7.71 -0.55
CA GLY A 151 -27.84 -6.84 0.62
C GLY A 151 -26.44 -6.22 0.78
N PRO A 152 -25.90 -6.12 2.02
CA PRO A 152 -24.63 -5.46 2.34
C PRO A 152 -23.43 -5.89 1.47
N LYS A 153 -23.30 -7.19 1.18
CA LYS A 153 -22.20 -7.68 0.35
C LYS A 153 -22.35 -7.24 -1.09
N ARG A 154 -23.56 -7.25 -1.67
CA ARG A 154 -23.83 -6.74 -3.03
C ARG A 154 -23.44 -5.26 -3.13
N LEU A 155 -23.88 -4.44 -2.19
CA LEU A 155 -23.50 -3.02 -2.12
C LEU A 155 -21.98 -2.86 -2.08
N THR A 156 -21.32 -3.64 -1.21
CA THR A 156 -19.87 -3.59 -1.00
C THR A 156 -19.10 -4.04 -2.24
N ASP A 157 -19.52 -5.13 -2.87
CA ASP A 157 -18.90 -5.69 -4.07
C ASP A 157 -19.05 -4.72 -5.24
N SER A 158 -20.26 -4.20 -5.50
CA SER A 158 -20.49 -3.20 -6.56
C SER A 158 -19.67 -1.92 -6.30
N TYR A 159 -19.57 -1.46 -5.05
CA TYR A 159 -18.74 -0.28 -4.71
C TYR A 159 -17.28 -0.49 -5.12
N ARG A 160 -16.73 -1.68 -4.83
CA ARG A 160 -15.34 -2.05 -5.11
C ARG A 160 -15.11 -2.31 -6.60
N GLU A 161 -16.01 -3.05 -7.24
CA GLU A 161 -15.93 -3.43 -8.65
C GLU A 161 -15.94 -2.20 -9.55
N TYR A 162 -16.90 -1.29 -9.31
CA TYR A 162 -17.06 -0.08 -10.13
C TYR A 162 -16.22 1.10 -9.64
N ARG A 163 -15.48 0.95 -8.53
CA ARG A 163 -14.64 2.00 -7.93
C ARG A 163 -15.38 3.33 -7.79
N TYR A 164 -16.61 3.27 -7.29
CA TYR A 164 -17.48 4.43 -7.30
C TYR A 164 -17.03 5.49 -6.28
N HIS A 165 -16.55 6.64 -6.76
CA HIS A 165 -15.98 7.69 -5.90
C HIS A 165 -17.03 8.60 -5.21
N GLY A 166 -18.30 8.52 -5.63
CA GLY A 166 -19.38 9.39 -5.12
C GLY A 166 -20.00 8.94 -3.79
N LEU A 167 -19.61 7.77 -3.26
CA LEU A 167 -20.13 7.22 -2.01
C LEU A 167 -19.26 7.63 -0.82
N ARG A 168 -19.82 8.45 0.08
CA ARG A 168 -19.22 8.75 1.37
C ARG A 168 -19.62 7.68 2.40
N ILE A 169 -18.67 7.05 3.07
CA ILE A 169 -18.96 6.03 4.08
C ILE A 169 -18.65 6.62 5.46
N TYR A 170 -19.68 6.77 6.30
CA TYR A 170 -19.56 7.24 7.67
C TYR A 170 -19.18 6.11 8.63
N PRO A 171 -18.61 6.44 9.80
CA PRO A 171 -18.32 5.45 10.83
C PRO A 171 -19.56 4.66 11.26
N SER A 172 -19.42 3.39 11.63
CA SER A 172 -20.57 2.54 12.01
C SER A 172 -21.32 3.16 13.19
N HIS A 173 -20.61 3.74 14.17
CA HIS A 173 -21.22 4.31 15.38
C HIS A 173 -22.22 5.44 15.12
N TYR A 174 -22.25 6.02 13.92
CA TYR A 174 -23.29 6.99 13.56
C TYR A 174 -24.68 6.35 13.60
N PHE A 175 -24.81 5.08 13.22
CA PHE A 175 -26.11 4.39 13.14
C PHE A 175 -26.15 3.00 13.79
N ILE A 176 -24.98 2.43 14.03
CA ILE A 176 -24.72 1.11 14.60
C ILE A 176 -23.63 1.24 15.70
N PRO A 177 -23.95 1.93 16.81
CA PRO A 177 -23.05 2.07 17.96
C PRO A 177 -22.87 0.75 18.72
N GLU A 178 -23.83 -0.17 18.64
CA GLU A 178 -23.71 -1.53 19.16
C GLU A 178 -24.02 -2.53 18.04
N HIS A 179 -23.04 -3.37 17.73
CA HIS A 179 -23.19 -4.43 16.74
C HIS A 179 -23.69 -5.71 17.44
N PHE A 180 -24.47 -6.55 16.76
CA PHE A 180 -25.04 -7.79 17.31
C PHE A 180 -24.00 -8.80 17.83
N SER A 181 -22.72 -8.62 17.47
CA SER A 181 -21.59 -9.37 18.02
C SER A 181 -21.25 -8.98 19.47
N GLY A 182 -21.87 -7.93 20.01
CA GLY A 182 -21.59 -7.37 21.33
C GLY A 182 -20.53 -6.26 21.35
N VAL A 183 -19.99 -5.85 20.20
CA VAL A 183 -19.06 -4.73 20.11
C VAL A 183 -19.81 -3.41 20.25
N LYS A 184 -19.40 -2.60 21.23
CA LYS A 184 -19.99 -1.30 21.56
C LYS A 184 -19.03 -0.15 21.30
N TYR A 185 -19.57 0.95 20.81
CA TYR A 185 -18.89 2.22 20.66
C TYR A 185 -18.93 2.98 21.99
N GLU A 186 -17.75 3.30 22.53
CA GLU A 186 -17.60 4.05 23.78
C GLU A 186 -16.97 5.45 23.57
N GLY A 187 -16.83 5.86 22.31
CA GLY A 187 -16.19 7.12 21.94
C GLY A 187 -17.12 8.33 22.07
N PRO A 188 -16.57 9.56 21.97
CA PRO A 188 -17.33 10.80 22.11
C PRO A 188 -18.04 11.27 20.81
N GLY A 189 -17.94 10.49 19.73
CA GLY A 189 -18.49 10.81 18.41
C GLY A 189 -20.02 10.78 18.39
N PRO A 190 -20.63 11.39 17.37
CA PRO A 190 -22.08 11.49 17.30
C PRO A 190 -22.71 10.12 16.98
N VAL A 191 -23.70 9.76 17.78
CA VAL A 191 -24.60 8.63 17.53
C VAL A 191 -25.95 9.19 17.12
N TYR A 192 -26.45 8.82 15.94
CA TYR A 192 -27.74 9.24 15.41
C TYR A 192 -28.81 8.17 15.60
N ALA A 193 -28.43 6.90 15.59
CA ALA A 193 -29.33 5.79 15.82
C ALA A 193 -28.67 4.62 16.54
N GLU A 194 -29.51 3.78 17.15
CA GLU A 194 -29.16 2.47 17.68
C GLU A 194 -29.84 1.40 16.82
N GLN A 195 -29.10 0.38 16.38
CA GLN A 195 -29.65 -0.73 15.60
C GLN A 195 -30.03 -1.90 16.51
N LEU A 196 -31.25 -2.43 16.37
CA LEU A 196 -31.77 -3.51 17.23
C LEU A 196 -31.67 -4.90 16.61
N TRP A 197 -31.29 -5.01 15.33
CA TRP A 197 -30.97 -6.29 14.66
C TRP A 197 -32.11 -7.31 14.70
N GLY A 198 -33.33 -6.85 14.44
CA GLY A 198 -34.58 -7.59 14.53
C GLY A 198 -34.60 -8.89 13.74
N SER A 199 -34.05 -8.88 12.53
CA SER A 199 -33.94 -10.07 11.66
C SER A 199 -32.83 -11.01 12.12
N THR A 200 -31.68 -10.47 12.53
CA THR A 200 -30.50 -11.25 12.94
C THR A 200 -30.71 -11.96 14.27
N LEU A 201 -31.41 -11.31 15.21
CA LEU A 201 -31.68 -11.83 16.54
C LEU A 201 -33.06 -12.51 16.65
N ASP A 202 -33.85 -12.49 15.58
CA ASP A 202 -35.21 -13.04 15.50
C ASP A 202 -36.15 -12.52 16.61
N ILE A 203 -36.20 -11.19 16.78
CA ILE A 203 -36.92 -10.53 17.89
C ILE A 203 -38.17 -9.74 17.46
N TYR A 204 -38.58 -9.81 16.19
CA TYR A 204 -39.70 -9.00 15.69
C TYR A 204 -41.05 -9.27 16.36
N ASP A 205 -41.27 -10.48 16.89
CA ASP A 205 -42.48 -10.82 17.66
C ASP A 205 -42.65 -9.99 18.94
N GLN A 206 -41.54 -9.48 19.48
CA GLN A 206 -41.51 -8.74 20.74
C GLN A 206 -41.18 -7.27 20.52
N LEU A 207 -40.32 -6.96 19.55
CA LEU A 207 -39.77 -5.63 19.31
C LEU A 207 -40.85 -4.56 19.15
N HIS A 208 -41.91 -4.84 18.39
CA HIS A 208 -42.99 -3.88 18.12
C HIS A 208 -43.85 -3.54 19.35
N GLN A 209 -43.73 -4.30 20.44
CA GLN A 209 -44.47 -4.12 21.70
C GLN A 209 -43.62 -3.48 22.80
N GLN A 210 -42.31 -3.32 22.58
CA GLN A 210 -41.38 -2.76 23.56
C GLN A 210 -41.45 -1.23 23.62
N VAL A 211 -41.20 -0.70 24.81
CA VAL A 211 -40.97 0.75 24.99
C VAL A 211 -39.51 1.04 24.65
N VAL A 212 -39.26 1.62 23.49
CA VAL A 212 -37.93 2.10 23.07
C VAL A 212 -37.78 3.58 23.46
N THR A 213 -36.95 3.87 24.48
CA THR A 213 -36.63 5.24 24.88
C THR A 213 -35.28 5.64 24.30
N GLY A 214 -35.26 6.50 23.28
CA GLY A 214 -34.00 7.05 22.73
C GLY A 214 -33.31 8.07 23.64
N GLN A 215 -33.04 7.76 24.91
CA GLN A 215 -32.32 8.64 25.82
C GLN A 215 -30.80 8.54 25.58
N ALA A 216 -30.17 9.67 25.25
CA ALA A 216 -28.73 9.82 25.27
C ALA A 216 -28.19 9.71 26.72
N PRO A 217 -26.97 9.19 26.94
CA PRO A 217 -26.34 9.22 28.26
C PRO A 217 -26.17 10.67 28.75
N GLU A 218 -26.43 10.92 30.04
CA GLU A 218 -26.28 12.25 30.66
C GLU A 218 -24.83 12.75 30.57
N PRO A 219 -24.59 14.04 30.25
CA PRO A 219 -23.27 14.63 30.34
C PRO A 219 -22.82 14.75 31.80
N ALA A 220 -21.57 14.37 32.07
CA ALA A 220 -20.93 14.60 33.37
C ALA A 220 -21.01 16.10 33.77
N PRO A 221 -21.17 16.42 35.07
CA PRO A 221 -21.48 17.77 35.51
C PRO A 221 -20.38 18.77 35.13
N VAL A 222 -20.78 19.79 34.39
CA VAL A 222 -19.98 20.96 34.04
C VAL A 222 -19.71 21.77 35.31
N ALA A 223 -18.44 21.92 35.68
CA ALA A 223 -18.02 22.83 36.74
C ALA A 223 -18.41 24.27 36.39
N ALA A 224 -18.93 25.00 37.38
CA ALA A 224 -19.56 26.30 37.23
C ALA A 224 -18.64 27.37 36.58
N PRO A 225 -19.22 28.38 35.89
CA PRO A 225 -18.46 29.37 35.14
C PRO A 225 -17.76 30.34 36.10
N VAL A 226 -16.44 30.48 35.95
CA VAL A 226 -15.69 31.59 36.55
C VAL A 226 -15.80 32.78 35.60
N ASP A 227 -16.48 33.83 36.05
CA ASP A 227 -16.59 35.12 35.37
C ASP A 227 -15.21 35.65 34.94
N ARG A 228 -14.96 35.71 33.64
CA ARG A 228 -13.83 36.45 33.07
C ARG A 228 -14.34 37.41 32.00
N LYS A 229 -14.14 38.70 32.26
CA LYS A 229 -14.51 39.82 31.39
C LYS A 229 -13.93 39.69 29.97
N PRO A 230 -14.57 40.28 28.95
CA PRO A 230 -14.09 40.19 27.58
C PRO A 230 -12.83 41.03 27.37
N VAL A 231 -11.80 40.42 26.79
CA VAL A 231 -10.60 41.09 26.26
C VAL A 231 -10.75 41.18 24.74
N PRO A 232 -10.36 42.30 24.08
CA PRO A 232 -10.72 42.56 22.69
C PRO A 232 -9.93 41.68 21.72
N ALA A 233 -10.54 41.40 20.56
CA ALA A 233 -9.95 40.68 19.45
C ALA A 233 -8.65 41.36 18.95
N ALA A 234 -7.52 40.70 19.17
CA ALA A 234 -6.25 41.01 18.52
C ALA A 234 -5.67 39.71 17.95
N ALA A 235 -5.21 39.80 16.70
CA ALA A 235 -4.73 38.71 15.86
C ALA A 235 -3.75 37.77 16.59
N VAL A 236 -4.11 36.49 16.67
CA VAL A 236 -3.23 35.43 17.16
C VAL A 236 -2.30 35.02 16.02
N ARG A 237 -1.04 35.44 16.13
CA ARG A 237 0.09 34.79 15.45
C ARG A 237 0.39 33.45 16.15
N PRO A 238 0.87 32.42 15.43
CA PRO A 238 1.25 31.15 16.06
C PRO A 238 2.42 31.39 17.02
N ASN A 239 2.29 30.92 18.26
CA ASN A 239 3.42 30.86 19.18
C ASN A 239 4.27 29.62 18.84
N PRO A 240 5.61 29.74 18.83
CA PRO A 240 6.50 28.62 18.53
C PRO A 240 6.54 27.64 19.71
N VAL A 241 6.53 26.35 19.36
CA VAL A 241 6.83 25.22 20.25
C VAL A 241 8.23 25.43 20.85
N PRO A 242 8.45 25.22 22.17
CA PRO A 242 9.78 25.30 22.74
C PRO A 242 10.63 24.14 22.21
N ALA A 243 11.70 24.47 21.49
CA ALA A 243 12.71 23.50 21.08
C ALA A 243 13.45 23.00 22.32
N LEU A 244 13.20 21.75 22.73
CA LEU A 244 14.20 20.97 23.45
C LEU A 244 15.23 20.54 22.41
N GLY A 245 16.40 21.18 22.46
CA GLY A 245 17.41 21.18 21.41
C GLY A 245 18.00 19.80 21.12
N GLY A 246 17.66 19.25 19.96
CA GLY A 246 18.59 18.43 19.18
C GLY A 246 19.48 19.34 18.34
N ALA A 247 20.79 19.13 18.38
CA ALA A 247 21.71 19.85 17.51
C ALA A 247 21.32 19.59 16.03
N PRO A 248 21.33 20.61 15.15
CA PRO A 248 20.93 20.47 13.73
C PRO A 248 21.80 19.53 12.88
N ASN A 249 22.76 18.83 13.49
CA ASN A 249 23.73 17.92 12.85
C ASN A 249 23.74 16.50 13.44
N ALA A 250 22.81 16.11 14.31
CA ALA A 250 22.74 14.72 14.77
C ALA A 250 22.17 13.83 13.65
N PRO A 251 22.78 12.68 13.32
CA PRO A 251 22.26 11.78 12.30
C PRO A 251 20.88 11.26 12.70
N THR A 252 19.96 11.17 11.73
CA THR A 252 18.66 10.52 11.96
C THR A 252 18.89 9.08 12.42
N VAL A 253 18.19 8.67 13.47
CA VAL A 253 18.29 7.31 14.01
C VAL A 253 17.12 6.48 13.49
N PHE A 254 17.42 5.29 12.95
CA PHE A 254 16.46 4.26 12.65
C PHE A 254 16.36 3.29 13.83
N HIS A 255 15.14 2.96 14.22
CA HIS A 255 14.83 2.11 15.35
C HIS A 255 14.03 0.88 14.90
N ARG A 256 14.40 -0.29 15.43
CA ARG A 256 13.56 -1.49 15.42
C ARG A 256 13.55 -2.13 16.81
N ILE A 257 12.52 -2.91 17.11
CA ILE A 257 12.37 -3.62 18.38
C ILE A 257 12.37 -5.13 18.11
N TRP A 258 13.13 -5.87 18.93
CA TRP A 258 13.04 -7.33 18.98
C TRP A 258 13.18 -7.82 20.42
N PHE A 259 12.04 -8.10 21.04
CA PHE A 259 11.97 -8.62 22.41
C PHE A 259 11.71 -10.12 22.44
N GLY A 260 12.19 -10.77 23.51
CA GLY A 260 12.13 -12.20 23.74
C GLY A 260 13.44 -12.91 23.42
N THR A 261 13.42 -14.23 23.62
CA THR A 261 14.61 -15.08 23.49
C THR A 261 14.81 -15.67 22.10
N ARG A 262 13.85 -15.48 21.19
CA ARG A 262 13.95 -16.00 19.83
C ARG A 262 14.96 -15.19 19.02
N PRO A 263 15.78 -15.82 18.17
CA PRO A 263 16.64 -15.08 17.24
C PRO A 263 15.78 -14.26 16.26
N ILE A 264 16.34 -13.14 15.80
CA ILE A 264 15.77 -12.40 14.67
C ILE A 264 15.90 -13.28 13.42
N PRO A 265 14.83 -13.50 12.64
CA PRO A 265 14.92 -14.22 11.37
C PRO A 265 15.96 -13.60 10.43
N ASP A 266 16.69 -14.44 9.70
CA ASP A 266 17.74 -14.01 8.77
C ASP A 266 17.21 -13.03 7.70
N SER A 267 15.96 -13.21 7.25
CA SER A 267 15.31 -12.29 6.31
C SER A 267 15.12 -10.88 6.89
N TYR A 268 14.75 -10.76 8.16
CA TYR A 268 14.57 -9.47 8.83
C TYR A 268 15.91 -8.81 9.12
N GLU A 269 16.95 -9.60 9.42
CA GLU A 269 18.31 -9.08 9.54
C GLU A 269 18.85 -8.59 8.19
N ALA A 270 18.53 -9.31 7.10
CA ALA A 270 18.88 -8.87 5.75
C ALA A 270 18.22 -7.53 5.38
N TYR A 271 16.94 -7.33 5.72
CA TYR A 271 16.26 -6.03 5.53
C TYR A 271 16.90 -4.92 6.35
N TRP A 272 17.29 -5.21 7.59
CA TRP A 272 17.95 -4.22 8.44
C TRP A 272 19.32 -3.80 7.89
N GLN A 273 20.12 -4.76 7.41
CA GLN A 273 21.37 -4.48 6.71
C GLN A 273 21.13 -3.72 5.39
N ALA A 274 20.04 -4.02 4.69
CA ALA A 274 19.66 -3.30 3.48
C ALA A 274 19.31 -1.84 3.79
N TRP A 275 18.60 -1.54 4.88
CA TRP A 275 18.37 -0.16 5.31
C TRP A 275 19.68 0.56 5.68
N GLN A 276 20.63 -0.13 6.31
CA GLN A 276 21.96 0.41 6.60
C GLN A 276 22.76 0.72 5.33
N ARG A 277 22.64 -0.12 4.29
CA ARG A 277 23.19 0.17 2.96
C ARG A 277 22.49 1.33 2.28
N GLN A 278 21.17 1.43 2.44
CA GLN A 278 20.36 2.51 1.89
C GLN A 278 20.76 3.87 2.47
N PHE A 279 21.03 3.94 3.78
CA PHE A 279 21.33 5.18 4.50
C PHE A 279 22.61 5.09 5.36
N PRO A 280 23.80 5.08 4.74
CA PRO A 280 25.06 4.86 5.44
C PRO A 280 25.42 5.97 6.44
N ASP A 281 24.90 7.18 6.25
CA ASP A 281 25.11 8.32 7.15
C ASP A 281 24.15 8.35 8.35
N CYS A 282 23.18 7.44 8.41
CA CYS A 282 22.21 7.37 9.51
C CYS A 282 22.67 6.39 10.61
N ALA A 283 22.17 6.62 11.83
CA ALA A 283 22.40 5.69 12.93
C ALA A 283 21.30 4.62 12.96
N PHE A 284 21.64 3.40 13.39
CA PHE A 284 20.71 2.28 13.46
C PHE A 284 20.77 1.64 14.86
N ARG A 285 19.61 1.48 15.50
CA ARG A 285 19.50 0.87 16.83
C ARG A 285 18.45 -0.22 16.85
N THR A 286 18.87 -1.42 17.27
CA THR A 286 17.98 -2.53 17.62
C THR A 286 17.78 -2.52 19.14
N TRP A 287 16.53 -2.42 19.57
CA TRP A 287 16.14 -2.47 20.98
C TRP A 287 15.76 -3.90 21.36
N THR A 288 16.38 -4.40 22.43
CA THR A 288 16.20 -5.77 22.94
C THR A 288 15.90 -5.75 24.44
N ASP A 289 15.65 -6.91 25.05
CA ASP A 289 15.40 -7.02 26.50
C ASP A 289 16.51 -6.42 27.38
N ARG A 290 17.75 -6.33 26.88
CA ARG A 290 18.87 -5.72 27.62
C ARG A 290 18.77 -4.19 27.72
N ASP A 291 17.97 -3.58 26.85
CA ASP A 291 17.87 -2.13 26.71
C ASP A 291 16.67 -1.56 27.48
N LEU A 292 15.86 -2.40 28.15
CA LEU A 292 14.60 -1.97 28.78
C LEU A 292 14.81 -0.94 29.88
N ASP A 293 15.92 -1.02 30.62
CA ASP A 293 16.23 -0.07 31.70
C ASP A 293 16.48 1.35 31.19
N GLU A 294 16.72 1.53 29.88
CA GLU A 294 16.77 2.85 29.25
C GLU A 294 15.37 3.43 28.97
N LEU A 295 14.32 2.59 28.93
CA LEU A 295 12.93 3.00 28.73
C LEU A 295 12.27 3.35 30.07
N THR A 296 12.82 4.37 30.73
CA THR A 296 12.48 4.76 32.11
C THR A 296 11.01 5.08 32.36
N LEU A 297 10.27 5.62 31.38
CA LEU A 297 8.85 5.95 31.52
C LEU A 297 7.99 4.67 31.53
N SER A 298 8.30 3.74 30.65
CA SER A 298 7.52 2.52 30.41
C SER A 298 8.00 1.33 31.24
N ARG A 299 9.24 1.37 31.75
CA ARG A 299 9.87 0.28 32.52
C ARG A 299 8.93 -0.35 33.56
N PRO A 300 8.19 0.41 34.39
CA PRO A 300 7.32 -0.17 35.42
C PRO A 300 6.20 -1.06 34.87
N ALA A 301 5.80 -0.88 33.60
CA ALA A 301 4.76 -1.65 32.93
C ALA A 301 5.31 -2.70 31.95
N LEU A 302 6.50 -2.51 31.38
CA LEU A 302 7.08 -3.43 30.39
C LEU A 302 7.22 -4.87 30.91
N ASP A 303 7.49 -5.07 32.20
CA ASP A 303 7.60 -6.40 32.81
C ASP A 303 6.24 -7.08 33.07
N ARG A 304 5.13 -6.32 32.97
CA ARG A 304 3.78 -6.83 33.26
C ARG A 304 3.10 -7.43 32.04
N PHE A 305 3.46 -6.98 30.84
CA PHE A 305 2.88 -7.47 29.59
C PHE A 305 3.31 -8.90 29.30
N ALA A 306 2.33 -9.80 29.16
CA ALA A 306 2.55 -11.14 28.64
C ALA A 306 2.72 -11.14 27.10
N SER A 307 2.07 -10.19 26.41
CA SER A 307 2.10 -10.00 24.97
C SER A 307 3.35 -9.23 24.54
N HIS A 308 4.21 -9.89 23.76
CA HIS A 308 5.34 -9.22 23.11
C HIS A 308 4.92 -8.06 22.21
N VAL A 309 3.71 -8.13 21.63
CA VAL A 309 3.16 -7.07 20.76
C VAL A 309 2.85 -5.82 21.59
N SER A 310 2.07 -5.95 22.67
CA SER A 310 1.76 -4.81 23.56
C SER A 310 3.00 -4.21 24.20
N ARG A 311 3.97 -5.06 24.56
CA ARG A 311 5.26 -4.61 25.09
C ARG A 311 6.07 -3.82 24.04
N ALA A 312 6.08 -4.26 22.78
CA ALA A 312 6.73 -3.55 21.69
C ALA A 312 6.02 -2.23 21.37
N ASP A 313 4.68 -2.19 21.41
CA ASP A 313 3.89 -0.98 21.19
C ASP A 313 4.23 0.14 22.18
N LEU A 314 4.22 -0.18 23.48
CA LEU A 314 4.57 0.80 24.51
C LEU A 314 6.03 1.27 24.38
N ALA A 315 6.96 0.34 24.16
CA ALA A 315 8.37 0.67 23.96
C ALA A 315 8.59 1.57 22.74
N ARG A 316 7.90 1.30 21.61
CA ARG A 316 7.97 2.11 20.39
C ARG A 316 7.63 3.57 20.66
N TYR A 317 6.57 3.83 21.43
CA TYR A 317 6.17 5.18 21.78
C TYR A 317 7.22 5.89 22.63
N GLU A 318 7.80 5.23 23.64
CA GLU A 318 8.84 5.86 24.44
C GLU A 318 10.14 6.09 23.66
N ILE A 319 10.52 5.15 22.79
CA ILE A 319 11.70 5.29 21.93
C ILE A 319 11.55 6.55 21.06
N LEU A 320 10.42 6.69 20.36
CA LEU A 320 10.17 7.85 19.51
C LEU A 320 9.99 9.14 20.32
N TYR A 321 9.39 9.06 21.52
CA TYR A 321 9.31 10.22 22.42
C TYR A 321 10.69 10.71 22.86
N THR A 322 11.59 9.79 23.21
CA THR A 322 12.90 10.14 23.80
C THR A 322 13.92 10.51 22.73
N HIS A 323 13.94 9.77 21.62
CA HIS A 323 14.99 9.87 20.60
C HIS A 323 14.52 10.50 19.29
N GLY A 324 13.21 10.54 19.01
CA GLY A 324 12.70 10.85 17.68
C GLY A 324 13.17 9.82 16.66
N GLY A 325 13.37 10.25 15.41
CA GLY A 325 13.90 9.40 14.36
C GLY A 325 12.82 8.63 13.60
N ILE A 326 13.22 7.53 12.97
CA ILE A 326 12.34 6.66 12.19
C ILE A 326 12.24 5.31 12.89
N TYR A 327 11.02 4.89 13.21
CA TYR A 327 10.73 3.52 13.61
C TYR A 327 10.32 2.69 12.38
N LEU A 328 10.85 1.48 12.29
CA LEU A 328 10.47 0.45 11.31
C LEU A 328 10.23 -0.88 12.02
N ASP A 329 9.13 -1.56 11.68
CA ASP A 329 8.96 -2.98 11.99
C ASP A 329 10.02 -3.82 11.25
N CYS A 330 10.36 -4.97 11.83
CA CYS A 330 11.48 -5.80 11.36
C CYS A 330 11.25 -6.42 9.98
N ASP A 331 10.00 -6.51 9.53
CA ASP A 331 9.55 -7.09 8.26
C ASP A 331 9.23 -6.00 7.21
N ILE A 332 9.92 -4.87 7.25
CA ILE A 332 9.86 -3.84 6.19
C ILE A 332 11.16 -3.87 5.37
N MET A 333 11.05 -4.29 4.11
CA MET A 333 12.14 -4.27 3.14
C MET A 333 12.32 -2.86 2.53
N PRO A 334 13.54 -2.30 2.40
CA PRO A 334 13.76 -1.04 1.70
C PRO A 334 13.49 -1.15 0.20
N TYR A 335 12.98 -0.09 -0.41
CA TYR A 335 12.75 -0.02 -1.86
C TYR A 335 13.30 1.28 -2.45
N ALA A 336 12.54 2.39 -2.46
CA ALA A 336 13.03 3.68 -2.94
C ALA A 336 13.82 4.47 -1.89
N HIS A 337 14.77 5.30 -2.35
CA HIS A 337 15.52 6.22 -1.50
C HIS A 337 14.68 7.47 -1.14
N PHE A 338 14.91 8.02 0.05
CA PHE A 338 14.28 9.25 0.52
C PHE A 338 15.21 10.01 1.46
N GLU A 339 14.81 11.22 1.89
CA GLU A 339 15.57 12.03 2.85
C GLU A 339 15.06 11.76 4.28
N PRO A 340 15.76 10.98 5.14
CA PRO A 340 15.23 10.56 6.44
C PRO A 340 14.92 11.75 7.36
N ALA A 341 15.79 12.76 7.37
CA ALA A 341 15.59 13.96 8.15
C ALA A 341 14.30 14.70 7.77
N ALA A 342 13.87 14.65 6.50
CA ALA A 342 12.62 15.29 6.07
C ALA A 342 11.38 14.60 6.64
N LEU A 343 11.41 13.27 6.82
CA LEU A 343 10.31 12.51 7.42
C LEU A 343 10.25 12.66 8.95
N CYS A 344 11.30 13.20 9.58
CA CYS A 344 11.38 13.41 11.03
C CYS A 344 11.16 14.87 11.47
N ARG A 345 10.98 15.82 10.55
CA ARG A 345 10.76 17.24 10.89
C ARG A 345 9.46 17.47 11.66
N GLU A 346 8.46 16.65 11.36
CA GLU A 346 7.15 16.60 12.00
C GLU A 346 6.75 15.12 12.13
N LEU A 347 5.66 14.84 12.85
CA LEU A 347 5.11 13.49 12.91
C LEU A 347 4.66 13.06 11.51
N THR A 348 5.35 12.09 10.93
CA THR A 348 5.04 11.49 9.64
C THR A 348 4.63 10.04 9.83
N VAL A 349 3.48 9.68 9.29
CA VAL A 349 2.91 8.33 9.38
C VAL A 349 2.57 7.81 7.99
N CYS A 350 2.49 6.49 7.86
CA CYS A 350 1.93 5.83 6.68
C CYS A 350 0.89 4.83 7.18
N ASN A 351 -0.23 4.71 6.47
CA ASN A 351 -1.29 3.79 6.85
C ASN A 351 -1.62 2.87 5.68
N GLU A 352 -2.13 1.69 6.00
CA GLU A 352 -2.47 0.64 5.04
C GLU A 352 -3.60 1.08 4.09
N THR A 353 -4.45 1.99 4.55
CA THR A 353 -5.59 2.54 3.82
C THR A 353 -5.76 4.04 4.14
N ASP A 354 -6.72 4.68 3.48
CA ASP A 354 -7.09 6.07 3.77
C ASP A 354 -7.88 6.25 5.08
N ALA A 355 -8.08 5.18 5.86
CA ALA A 355 -8.74 5.25 7.16
C ALA A 355 -7.99 6.19 8.14
N THR A 356 -8.75 6.91 8.98
CA THR A 356 -8.21 7.94 9.87
C THR A 356 -8.21 7.53 11.34
N GLU A 357 -9.17 6.69 11.71
CA GLU A 357 -9.39 6.10 13.03
C GLU A 357 -8.42 4.96 13.35
N TYR A 358 -7.85 4.37 12.31
CA TYR A 358 -6.79 3.37 12.37
C TYR A 358 -5.55 3.95 11.71
N CYS A 359 -4.39 3.79 12.34
CA CYS A 359 -3.13 4.07 11.68
C CYS A 359 -2.10 3.01 12.05
N SER A 360 -1.62 2.30 11.03
CA SER A 360 -0.53 1.34 11.20
C SER A 360 0.67 1.99 11.87
N ILE A 361 1.38 1.21 12.68
CA ILE A 361 2.52 1.67 13.49
C ILE A 361 3.84 0.99 13.11
N GLY A 362 3.84 0.31 11.94
CA GLY A 362 5.02 -0.32 11.39
C GLY A 362 6.04 0.68 10.83
N PHE A 363 5.58 1.84 10.35
CA PHE A 363 6.44 2.98 10.02
C PHE A 363 5.97 4.24 10.75
N ILE A 364 6.87 4.91 11.47
CA ILE A 364 6.64 6.23 12.07
C ILE A 364 7.92 7.06 12.00
N GLY A 365 7.88 8.23 11.37
CA GLY A 365 8.92 9.25 11.48
C GLY A 365 8.49 10.36 12.43
N ALA A 366 9.32 10.79 13.36
CA ALA A 366 8.94 11.86 14.29
C ALA A 366 10.12 12.64 14.87
N PRO A 367 9.91 13.92 15.26
CA PRO A 367 10.84 14.63 16.12
C PRO A 367 10.76 14.09 17.55
N ALA A 368 11.90 14.12 18.26
CA ALA A 368 11.94 13.81 19.68
C ALA A 368 11.01 14.74 20.48
N GLY A 369 10.35 14.20 21.50
CA GLY A 369 9.44 14.92 22.38
C GLY A 369 8.04 15.18 21.81
N HIS A 370 7.67 14.57 20.68
CA HIS A 370 6.34 14.77 20.09
C HIS A 370 5.23 14.34 21.09
N PRO A 371 4.24 15.20 21.37
CA PRO A 371 3.30 15.01 22.50
C PRO A 371 2.40 13.77 22.36
N ILE A 372 2.08 13.33 21.14
CA ILE A 372 1.27 12.12 20.92
C ILE A 372 1.80 10.90 21.68
N PHE A 373 3.12 10.70 21.69
CA PHE A 373 3.73 9.53 22.31
C PHE A 373 3.62 9.61 23.82
N ARG A 374 3.72 10.82 24.37
CA ARG A 374 3.53 11.03 25.81
C ARG A 374 2.10 10.70 26.21
N ASP A 375 1.12 11.18 25.45
CA ASP A 375 -0.30 10.91 25.71
C ASP A 375 -0.60 9.40 25.65
N LEU A 376 -0.03 8.69 24.67
CA LEU A 376 -0.16 7.24 24.51
C LEU A 376 0.48 6.47 25.67
N ILE A 377 1.72 6.83 26.06
CA ILE A 377 2.42 6.21 27.19
C ILE A 377 1.61 6.42 28.47
N ASP A 378 1.22 7.66 28.78
CA ASP A 378 0.47 7.97 30.00
C ASP A 378 -0.88 7.24 30.02
N HIS A 379 -1.56 7.12 28.87
CA HIS A 379 -2.79 6.34 28.73
C HIS A 379 -2.57 4.85 29.03
N ILE A 380 -1.59 4.21 28.39
CA ILE A 380 -1.31 2.78 28.56
C ILE A 380 -0.87 2.48 29.99
N LEU A 381 -0.09 3.36 30.62
CA LEU A 381 0.35 3.19 32.01
C LEU A 381 -0.78 3.36 33.03
N ALA A 382 -1.78 4.19 32.72
CA ALA A 382 -2.95 4.38 33.56
C ALA A 382 -4.03 3.31 33.34
N ALA A 383 -4.07 2.69 32.16
CA ALA A 383 -5.01 1.64 31.81
C ALA A 383 -4.49 0.25 32.24
N GLU A 384 -5.39 -0.71 32.42
CA GLU A 384 -5.07 -2.14 32.36
C GLU A 384 -5.42 -2.65 30.95
N PRO A 385 -4.51 -2.56 29.97
CA PRO A 385 -4.82 -2.88 28.58
C PRO A 385 -5.16 -4.36 28.40
N ASP A 386 -6.24 -4.64 27.66
CA ASP A 386 -6.59 -5.99 27.21
C ASP A 386 -5.57 -6.51 26.20
N GLU A 387 -4.64 -7.35 26.66
CA GLU A 387 -3.56 -7.94 25.87
C GLU A 387 -4.04 -8.97 24.85
N SER A 388 -5.32 -9.40 24.89
CA SER A 388 -5.88 -10.26 23.85
C SER A 388 -6.19 -9.49 22.56
N ARG A 389 -6.20 -8.14 22.63
CA ARG A 389 -6.51 -7.22 21.53
C ARG A 389 -5.47 -6.10 21.44
N PRO A 390 -4.18 -6.43 21.29
CA PRO A 390 -3.10 -5.44 21.32
C PRO A 390 -3.26 -4.40 20.21
N ASN A 391 -3.81 -4.77 19.06
CA ASN A 391 -4.11 -3.85 17.97
C ASN A 391 -5.09 -2.73 18.35
N VAL A 392 -5.90 -2.93 19.40
CA VAL A 392 -6.89 -1.98 19.92
C VAL A 392 -6.36 -1.21 21.12
N THR A 393 -5.79 -1.91 22.09
CA THR A 393 -5.49 -1.36 23.42
C THR A 393 -4.11 -0.75 23.56
N THR A 394 -3.17 -1.12 22.68
CA THR A 394 -1.81 -0.56 22.65
C THR A 394 -1.36 -0.15 21.25
N GLY A 395 -2.01 -0.67 20.21
CA GLY A 395 -1.52 -0.64 18.84
C GLY A 395 -2.26 0.33 17.90
N PRO A 396 -2.40 -0.01 16.60
CA PRO A 396 -2.83 0.91 15.54
C PRO A 396 -4.15 1.66 15.74
N TRP A 397 -5.16 1.05 16.36
CA TRP A 397 -6.43 1.74 16.65
C TRP A 397 -6.28 2.78 17.75
N LEU A 398 -5.55 2.45 18.82
CA LEU A 398 -5.23 3.43 19.86
C LEU A 398 -4.43 4.57 19.25
N PHE A 399 -3.38 4.26 18.50
CA PHE A 399 -2.54 5.24 17.83
C PHE A 399 -3.36 6.16 16.91
N GLY A 400 -4.21 5.60 16.04
CA GLY A 400 -5.10 6.36 15.16
C GLY A 400 -6.04 7.31 15.90
N SER A 401 -6.64 6.86 17.02
CA SER A 401 -7.54 7.68 17.84
C SER A 401 -6.85 8.91 18.47
N TYR A 402 -5.57 8.79 18.84
CA TYR A 402 -4.78 9.92 19.34
C TYR A 402 -4.24 10.76 18.18
N LEU A 403 -3.84 10.14 17.07
CA LEU A 403 -3.34 10.83 15.88
C LEU A 403 -4.34 11.88 15.35
N ALA A 404 -5.64 11.62 15.43
CA ALA A 404 -6.70 12.57 15.08
C ALA A 404 -6.64 13.91 15.87
N LYS A 405 -5.96 13.94 17.02
CA LYS A 405 -5.83 15.11 17.90
C LYS A 405 -4.50 15.86 17.70
N HIS A 406 -3.60 15.33 16.87
CA HIS A 406 -2.23 15.83 16.71
C HIS A 406 -1.94 16.17 15.24
N ALA A 407 -1.20 17.27 15.01
CA ALA A 407 -0.76 17.62 13.67
C ALA A 407 0.24 16.56 13.15
N HIS A 408 0.01 16.08 11.93
CA HIS A 408 0.84 15.05 11.32
C HIS A 408 0.79 15.15 9.79
N ARG A 409 1.81 14.59 9.16
CA ARG A 409 1.85 14.32 7.72
C ARG A 409 1.54 12.86 7.48
N ARG A 410 0.61 12.58 6.58
CA ARG A 410 0.29 11.22 6.12
C ARG A 410 0.90 10.99 4.74
N LEU A 411 1.71 9.95 4.62
CA LEU A 411 2.19 9.46 3.32
C LEU A 411 1.09 8.65 2.62
N PRO A 412 1.09 8.59 1.28
CA PRO A 412 0.23 7.65 0.54
C PRO A 412 0.40 6.22 1.06
N PRO A 413 -0.66 5.39 1.07
CA PRO A 413 -0.56 4.01 1.57
C PRO A 413 0.54 3.19 0.88
N ALA A 414 0.70 3.37 -0.43
CA ALA A 414 1.69 2.66 -1.22
C ALA A 414 3.15 2.95 -0.81
N SER A 415 3.43 4.00 -0.03
CA SER A 415 4.79 4.32 0.42
C SER A 415 5.41 3.24 1.31
N PHE A 416 4.62 2.56 2.15
CA PHE A 416 5.09 1.43 2.98
C PHE A 416 4.18 0.19 2.90
N TYR A 417 2.95 0.36 2.41
CA TYR A 417 1.92 -0.68 2.31
C TYR A 417 1.40 -0.80 0.86
N PRO A 418 2.25 -1.15 -0.13
CA PRO A 418 1.82 -1.28 -1.53
C PRO A 418 0.83 -2.45 -1.75
N TYR A 419 0.61 -3.28 -0.74
CA TYR A 419 -0.43 -4.30 -0.68
C TYR A 419 -0.87 -4.51 0.77
N LEU A 420 -2.07 -5.08 0.92
CA LEU A 420 -2.69 -5.33 2.22
C LEU A 420 -2.29 -6.70 2.77
N TYR A 421 -2.43 -6.86 4.08
CA TYR A 421 -2.11 -8.09 4.82
C TYR A 421 -2.81 -9.35 4.28
N ASP A 422 -4.01 -9.22 3.72
CA ASP A 422 -4.86 -10.29 3.18
C ASP A 422 -4.64 -10.53 1.67
N ALA A 423 -3.68 -9.83 1.06
CA ALA A 423 -3.26 -10.02 -0.31
C ALA A 423 -1.90 -10.73 -0.37
N PRO A 424 -1.64 -11.55 -1.40
CA PRO A 424 -0.30 -12.10 -1.62
C PRO A 424 0.68 -10.97 -2.00
N LEU A 425 1.95 -11.12 -1.64
CA LEU A 425 3.04 -10.24 -2.05
C LEU A 425 3.08 -10.12 -3.58
N SER A 426 2.82 -11.22 -4.31
CA SER A 426 2.76 -11.20 -5.78
C SER A 426 1.73 -10.23 -6.37
N SER A 427 0.76 -9.75 -5.58
CA SER A 427 -0.17 -8.70 -6.02
C SER A 427 0.52 -7.39 -6.40
N ILE A 428 1.74 -7.14 -5.90
CA ILE A 428 2.54 -5.98 -6.30
C ILE A 428 3.23 -6.15 -7.66
N ARG A 429 3.33 -7.38 -8.20
CA ARG A 429 3.98 -7.65 -9.50
C ARG A 429 3.37 -6.79 -10.61
N ARG A 430 2.05 -6.59 -10.62
CA ARG A 430 1.36 -5.76 -11.62
C ARG A 430 1.19 -4.28 -11.23
N LYS A 431 1.74 -3.86 -10.09
CA LYS A 431 1.65 -2.46 -9.61
C LYS A 431 2.90 -1.68 -9.99
N ASP A 432 2.73 -0.38 -10.17
CA ASP A 432 3.84 0.57 -10.16
C ASP A 432 4.28 0.81 -8.70
N LEU A 433 5.58 0.73 -8.46
CA LEU A 433 6.19 0.89 -7.14
C LEU A 433 7.05 2.17 -7.04
N GLY A 434 6.98 3.08 -8.02
CA GLY A 434 7.80 4.29 -8.05
C GLY A 434 7.68 5.21 -6.81
N GLU A 435 6.55 5.16 -6.10
CA GLU A 435 6.33 5.91 -4.84
C GLU A 435 6.56 5.07 -3.56
N THR A 436 7.00 3.83 -3.70
CA THR A 436 7.17 2.88 -2.58
C THR A 436 8.53 3.08 -1.93
N LEU A 437 8.57 3.57 -0.69
CA LEU A 437 9.81 3.78 0.07
C LEU A 437 10.29 2.48 0.73
N GLY A 438 9.35 1.67 1.21
CA GLY A 438 9.60 0.33 1.73
C GLY A 438 8.40 -0.58 1.51
N ILE A 439 8.60 -1.89 1.67
CA ILE A 439 7.56 -2.90 1.49
C ILE A 439 7.41 -3.65 2.80
N HIS A 440 6.29 -3.44 3.48
CA HIS A 440 5.91 -4.27 4.63
C HIS A 440 5.52 -5.67 4.13
N VAL A 441 6.33 -6.69 4.42
CA VAL A 441 6.13 -8.04 3.84
C VAL A 441 5.14 -8.92 4.61
N TRP A 442 4.57 -8.40 5.71
CA TRP A 442 3.55 -9.06 6.54
C TRP A 442 3.98 -10.41 7.09
N GLY A 443 5.15 -10.43 7.75
CA GLY A 443 5.76 -11.64 8.29
C GLY A 443 4.89 -12.41 9.29
N GLY A 444 3.85 -11.77 9.85
CA GLY A 444 2.78 -12.45 10.57
C GLY A 444 3.25 -13.13 11.86
N ALA A 445 4.35 -12.66 12.46
CA ALA A 445 4.92 -13.23 13.68
C ALA A 445 3.96 -13.17 14.87
N TRP A 446 2.97 -12.29 14.82
CA TRP A 446 1.90 -12.11 15.81
C TRP A 446 0.71 -13.08 15.65
N LEU A 447 0.62 -13.82 14.54
CA LEU A 447 -0.52 -14.68 14.26
C LEU A 447 -0.42 -16.03 14.98
N PRO A 448 -1.53 -16.52 15.58
CA PRO A 448 -1.63 -17.89 16.05
C PRO A 448 -1.44 -18.92 14.93
N PRO A 449 -0.96 -20.15 15.25
CA PRO A 449 -0.73 -21.21 14.27
C PRO A 449 -1.93 -21.50 13.34
N GLU A 450 -3.14 -21.62 13.88
CA GLU A 450 -4.34 -21.90 13.08
C GLU A 450 -4.68 -20.78 12.08
N GLN A 451 -4.45 -19.52 12.44
CA GLN A 451 -4.65 -18.40 11.51
C GLN A 451 -3.61 -18.41 10.39
N LYS A 452 -2.36 -18.80 10.69
CA LYS A 452 -1.34 -18.97 9.66
C LYS A 452 -1.71 -20.10 8.68
N LYS A 453 -2.24 -21.22 9.19
CA LYS A 453 -2.75 -22.32 8.34
C LYS A 453 -3.88 -21.84 7.41
N GLY A 454 -4.85 -21.10 7.95
CA GLY A 454 -5.91 -20.47 7.17
C GLY A 454 -5.37 -19.52 6.08
N LYS A 455 -4.44 -18.64 6.45
CA LYS A 455 -3.79 -17.71 5.51
C LYS A 455 -3.05 -18.45 4.38
N ALA A 456 -2.35 -19.54 4.67
CA ALA A 456 -1.66 -20.33 3.66
C ALA A 456 -2.64 -20.95 2.64
N LEU A 457 -3.80 -21.44 3.11
CA LEU A 457 -4.85 -21.97 2.24
C LEU A 457 -5.49 -20.87 1.38
N ASP A 458 -5.72 -19.68 1.94
CA ASP A 458 -6.26 -18.54 1.18
C ASP A 458 -5.29 -18.07 0.08
N LEU A 459 -3.98 -18.02 0.38
CA LEU A 459 -2.93 -17.71 -0.60
C LEU A 459 -2.90 -18.74 -1.73
N LEU A 460 -2.97 -20.02 -1.38
CA LEU A 460 -3.03 -21.13 -2.32
C LEU A 460 -4.27 -21.03 -3.23
N ALA A 461 -5.45 -20.72 -2.66
CA ALA A 461 -6.70 -20.54 -3.40
C ALA A 461 -6.63 -19.36 -4.38
N ARG A 462 -5.86 -18.32 -4.05
CA ARG A 462 -5.55 -17.19 -4.94
C ARG A 462 -4.45 -17.50 -5.95
N GLY A 463 -3.84 -18.68 -5.86
CA GLY A 463 -2.84 -19.18 -6.78
C GLY A 463 -1.40 -18.81 -6.45
N ASP A 464 -1.13 -18.21 -5.28
CA ASP A 464 0.22 -17.89 -4.82
C ASP A 464 0.83 -19.06 -4.05
N LEU A 465 1.83 -19.70 -4.64
CA LEU A 465 2.54 -20.82 -4.05
C LEU A 465 3.74 -20.38 -3.21
N VAL A 466 4.31 -19.20 -3.47
CA VAL A 466 5.53 -18.71 -2.81
C VAL A 466 5.21 -18.31 -1.37
N ASP A 467 4.23 -17.43 -1.19
CA ASP A 467 3.88 -16.94 0.14
C ASP A 467 3.25 -18.05 0.98
N ALA A 468 2.49 -18.96 0.34
CA ALA A 468 1.94 -20.15 1.00
C ALA A 468 3.06 -21.08 1.48
N ALA A 469 4.11 -21.29 0.68
CA ALA A 469 5.28 -22.07 1.07
C ALA A 469 6.08 -21.42 2.19
N GLY A 470 6.25 -20.09 2.17
CA GLY A 470 6.96 -19.36 3.23
C GLY A 470 6.31 -19.50 4.61
N ILE A 471 4.98 -19.66 4.68
CA ILE A 471 4.29 -19.93 5.94
C ILE A 471 4.65 -21.32 6.49
N LEU A 472 4.96 -22.30 5.63
CA LEU A 472 5.25 -23.68 6.06
C LEU A 472 6.56 -23.81 6.83
N GLU A 473 7.53 -22.93 6.63
CA GLU A 473 8.82 -22.98 7.35
C GLU A 473 8.65 -22.94 8.88
N GLY A 474 7.51 -22.43 9.36
CA GLY A 474 7.15 -22.43 10.78
C GLY A 474 6.49 -23.70 11.30
N PHE A 475 6.29 -24.73 10.48
CA PHE A 475 5.52 -25.94 10.81
C PHE A 475 6.26 -27.22 10.38
N ASP A 476 6.31 -28.21 11.28
CA ASP A 476 6.86 -29.54 11.03
C ASP A 476 5.85 -30.63 11.44
N ASP A 477 4.61 -30.50 10.93
CA ASP A 477 3.49 -31.40 11.23
C ASP A 477 2.91 -32.06 9.96
N GLU A 478 1.99 -33.01 10.14
CA GLU A 478 1.34 -33.73 9.03
C GLU A 478 0.59 -32.77 8.08
N TRP A 479 0.02 -31.68 8.61
CA TRP A 479 -0.64 -30.68 7.81
C TRP A 479 0.35 -29.98 6.87
N ALA A 480 1.53 -29.60 7.38
CA ALA A 480 2.57 -28.99 6.57
C ALA A 480 3.07 -29.94 5.48
N ALA A 481 3.28 -31.22 5.79
CA ALA A 481 3.66 -32.25 4.83
C ALA A 481 2.61 -32.41 3.71
N ASN A 482 1.32 -32.40 4.05
CA ASN A 482 0.23 -32.47 3.07
C ASN A 482 0.17 -31.21 2.20
N LEU A 483 0.34 -30.02 2.78
CA LEU A 483 0.35 -28.79 1.99
C LEU A 483 1.55 -28.74 1.02
N GLN A 484 2.72 -29.24 1.42
CA GLN A 484 3.87 -29.37 0.52
C GLN A 484 3.57 -30.24 -0.70
N VAL A 485 2.82 -31.34 -0.53
CA VAL A 485 2.38 -32.18 -1.66
C VAL A 485 1.46 -31.37 -2.59
N VAL A 486 0.52 -30.60 -2.05
CA VAL A 486 -0.40 -29.77 -2.85
C VAL A 486 0.38 -28.70 -3.63
N LEU A 487 1.29 -27.98 -2.98
CA LEU A 487 2.15 -26.98 -3.61
C LEU A 487 2.93 -27.60 -4.77
N LYS A 488 3.54 -28.77 -4.56
CA LYS A 488 4.28 -29.49 -5.60
C LYS A 488 3.37 -29.87 -6.78
N VAL A 489 2.20 -30.45 -6.52
CA VAL A 489 1.27 -30.86 -7.57
C VAL A 489 0.81 -29.67 -8.40
N MET A 490 0.48 -28.54 -7.76
CA MET A 490 0.09 -27.32 -8.46
C MET A 490 1.24 -26.74 -9.31
N ALA A 491 2.45 -26.70 -8.75
CA ALA A 491 3.64 -26.23 -9.47
C ALA A 491 3.95 -27.12 -10.69
N ASP A 492 3.98 -28.45 -10.51
CA ASP A 492 4.21 -29.41 -11.60
C ASP A 492 3.15 -29.27 -12.70
N SER A 493 1.87 -29.14 -12.32
CA SER A 493 0.75 -28.97 -13.26
C SER A 493 0.89 -27.70 -14.08
N ARG A 494 1.21 -26.57 -13.43
CA ARG A 494 1.45 -25.30 -14.11
C ARG A 494 2.69 -25.34 -14.99
N ALA A 495 3.76 -26.01 -14.57
CA ALA A 495 4.96 -26.17 -15.38
C ALA A 495 4.65 -26.91 -16.69
N MET A 496 3.94 -28.05 -16.62
CA MET A 496 3.49 -28.78 -17.80
C MET A 496 2.58 -27.92 -18.71
N ALA A 497 1.66 -27.15 -18.11
CA ALA A 497 0.78 -26.26 -18.86
C ALA A 497 1.54 -25.11 -19.54
N ALA A 498 2.57 -24.55 -18.88
CA ALA A 498 3.42 -23.50 -19.46
C ALA A 498 4.23 -24.01 -20.65
N GLU A 499 4.80 -25.22 -20.57
CA GLU A 499 5.51 -25.85 -21.69
C GLU A 499 4.57 -26.08 -22.88
N ALA A 500 3.36 -26.61 -22.63
CA ALA A 500 2.36 -26.80 -23.68
C ALA A 500 1.89 -25.45 -24.27
N ALA A 501 1.67 -24.44 -23.43
CA ALA A 501 1.27 -23.10 -23.83
C ALA A 501 2.34 -22.40 -24.67
N GLN A 502 3.62 -22.60 -24.36
CA GLN A 502 4.73 -22.08 -25.15
C GLN A 502 4.77 -22.71 -26.55
N PHE A 503 4.44 -24.00 -26.68
CA PHE A 503 4.39 -24.69 -27.97
C PHE A 503 3.15 -24.32 -28.81
N LEU A 504 1.99 -24.20 -28.17
CA LEU A 504 0.69 -23.96 -28.82
C LEU A 504 0.39 -22.47 -29.04
N GLY A 505 0.97 -21.61 -28.23
CA GLY A 505 0.82 -20.16 -28.32
C GLY A 505 1.49 -19.62 -29.59
N GLY A 506 0.83 -18.68 -30.25
CA GLY A 506 1.43 -17.89 -31.34
C GLY A 506 2.45 -16.88 -30.80
N SER A 507 2.39 -15.63 -31.27
CA SER A 507 3.26 -14.56 -30.74
C SER A 507 3.01 -14.34 -29.24
N LEU A 508 3.99 -14.69 -28.41
CA LEU A 508 4.02 -14.42 -26.97
C LEU A 508 4.17 -12.91 -26.76
N THR A 509 3.06 -12.23 -26.52
CA THR A 509 3.02 -10.77 -26.31
C THR A 509 2.62 -10.46 -24.89
N VAL A 510 3.23 -9.43 -24.30
CA VAL A 510 2.89 -8.95 -22.97
C VAL A 510 1.75 -7.94 -23.10
N ALA A 511 0.61 -8.23 -22.47
CA ALA A 511 -0.51 -7.29 -22.42
C ALA A 511 -0.13 -6.02 -21.65
N PRO A 512 -0.70 -4.83 -21.97
CA PRO A 512 -0.39 -3.59 -21.26
C PRO A 512 -0.54 -3.68 -19.73
N ALA A 513 -1.55 -4.41 -19.23
CA ALA A 513 -1.79 -4.61 -17.80
C ALA A 513 -0.74 -5.51 -17.12
N ASP A 514 0.00 -6.32 -17.88
CA ASP A 514 1.06 -7.20 -17.39
C ASP A 514 2.45 -6.58 -17.50
N ARG A 515 2.61 -5.49 -18.27
CA ARG A 515 3.90 -4.81 -18.45
C ARG A 515 4.61 -4.47 -17.12
N PRO A 516 3.94 -3.98 -16.07
CA PRO A 516 4.61 -3.70 -14.80
C PRO A 516 5.26 -4.93 -14.16
N ALA A 517 4.82 -6.16 -14.46
CA ALA A 517 5.44 -7.38 -13.94
C ALA A 517 6.82 -7.65 -14.54
N PHE A 518 7.11 -7.07 -15.71
CA PHE A 518 8.37 -7.16 -16.43
C PHE A 518 9.19 -5.86 -16.33
N ALA A 519 8.90 -5.02 -15.34
CA ALA A 519 9.76 -3.89 -15.01
C ALA A 519 11.16 -4.39 -14.60
N PHE A 520 12.19 -3.61 -14.96
CA PHE A 520 13.59 -3.98 -14.80
C PHE A 520 13.93 -4.41 -13.38
N ASP A 521 13.55 -3.60 -12.40
CA ASP A 521 13.81 -3.84 -10.97
C ASP A 521 13.24 -5.20 -10.52
N LYS A 522 12.04 -5.58 -10.97
CA LYS A 522 11.39 -6.83 -10.54
C LYS A 522 12.08 -8.08 -11.07
N ILE A 523 12.61 -7.99 -12.29
CA ILE A 523 13.38 -9.09 -12.90
C ILE A 523 14.76 -9.17 -12.26
N VAL A 524 15.40 -8.04 -11.97
CA VAL A 524 16.69 -8.03 -11.25
C VAL A 524 16.53 -8.61 -9.84
N HIS A 525 15.50 -8.21 -9.10
CA HIS A 525 15.17 -8.81 -7.80
C HIS A 525 14.98 -10.33 -7.93
N TRP A 526 14.28 -10.81 -8.96
CA TRP A 526 14.14 -12.25 -9.20
C TRP A 526 15.47 -12.93 -9.53
N LEU A 527 16.28 -12.37 -10.42
CA LEU A 527 17.58 -12.92 -10.81
C LEU A 527 18.52 -13.08 -9.60
N LEU A 528 18.56 -12.08 -8.73
CA LEU A 528 19.42 -12.05 -7.53
C LEU A 528 18.86 -12.89 -6.38
N ASP A 529 17.55 -13.04 -6.30
CA ASP A 529 16.93 -13.98 -5.36
C ASP A 529 17.26 -15.44 -5.72
N GLN A 530 17.31 -15.77 -7.02
CA GLN A 530 17.73 -17.09 -7.48
C GLN A 530 19.24 -17.33 -7.33
N ASP A 531 20.06 -16.31 -7.59
CA ASP A 531 21.51 -16.39 -7.45
C ASP A 531 22.10 -15.01 -7.12
N ARG A 532 22.56 -14.86 -5.87
CA ARG A 532 23.14 -13.60 -5.37
C ARG A 532 24.55 -13.33 -5.89
N ASP A 533 25.20 -14.33 -6.51
CA ASP A 533 26.53 -14.19 -7.10
C ASP A 533 26.46 -13.74 -8.57
N ARG A 534 25.32 -13.28 -9.09
CA ARG A 534 25.29 -12.72 -10.44
C ARG A 534 26.04 -11.39 -10.52
N MET A 535 26.92 -11.27 -11.50
CA MET A 535 27.76 -10.08 -11.67
C MET A 535 26.97 -8.93 -12.30
N VAL A 536 26.99 -7.76 -11.63
CA VAL A 536 26.35 -6.52 -12.09
C VAL A 536 27.40 -5.54 -12.61
N TRP A 537 27.26 -5.04 -13.83
CA TRP A 537 28.02 -3.88 -14.30
C TRP A 537 27.07 -2.72 -14.55
N GLN A 538 27.37 -1.56 -13.97
CA GLN A 538 26.66 -0.31 -14.21
C GLN A 538 27.65 0.73 -14.75
N ILE A 539 27.40 1.25 -15.94
CA ILE A 539 28.24 2.22 -16.61
C ILE A 539 27.47 3.54 -16.70
N GLY A 540 27.91 4.55 -15.94
CA GLY A 540 27.12 5.76 -15.69
C GLY A 540 26.25 5.60 -14.45
N ALA A 541 26.88 5.36 -13.30
CA ALA A 541 26.18 5.11 -12.05
C ALA A 541 25.69 6.40 -11.33
N ALA A 542 26.09 7.58 -11.80
CA ALA A 542 25.76 8.86 -11.17
C ALA A 542 26.11 8.85 -9.66
N ASP A 543 25.16 9.21 -8.78
CA ASP A 543 25.35 9.12 -7.32
C ASP A 543 24.85 7.79 -6.75
N GLY A 544 24.43 6.85 -7.61
CA GLY A 544 23.88 5.55 -7.24
C GLY A 544 22.49 5.60 -6.61
N VAL A 545 21.80 6.76 -6.70
CA VAL A 545 20.49 7.00 -6.09
C VAL A 545 19.56 7.74 -7.03
N LEU A 546 20.06 8.77 -7.70
CA LEU A 546 19.33 9.64 -8.60
C LEU A 546 18.89 8.84 -9.83
N VAL A 547 17.58 8.52 -9.86
CA VAL A 547 16.96 7.74 -10.94
C VAL A 547 17.72 6.44 -11.21
N ASP A 548 18.27 5.82 -10.15
CA ASP A 548 19.03 4.58 -10.28
C ASP A 548 18.08 3.37 -10.23
N PRO A 549 17.93 2.61 -11.33
CA PRO A 549 17.00 1.48 -11.39
C PRO A 549 17.52 0.23 -10.67
N LEU A 550 18.81 0.20 -10.28
CA LEU A 550 19.45 -0.88 -9.54
C LEU A 550 19.42 -0.68 -8.03
N ARG A 551 19.23 0.56 -7.53
CA ARG A 551 19.43 0.88 -6.11
C ARG A 551 18.70 -0.08 -5.17
N SER A 552 17.43 -0.39 -5.43
CA SER A 552 16.64 -1.30 -4.58
C SER A 552 17.26 -2.70 -4.51
N ALA A 553 17.74 -3.23 -5.64
CA ALA A 553 18.39 -4.53 -5.71
C ALA A 553 19.78 -4.50 -5.05
N MET A 554 20.57 -3.45 -5.31
CA MET A 554 21.91 -3.30 -4.76
C MET A 554 21.92 -3.24 -3.23
N VAL A 555 20.92 -2.57 -2.62
CA VAL A 555 20.83 -2.56 -1.15
C VAL A 555 20.25 -3.84 -0.57
N ASN A 556 19.35 -4.53 -1.26
CA ASN A 556 18.74 -5.75 -0.71
C ASN A 556 19.63 -6.99 -0.82
N TYR A 557 20.44 -7.11 -1.89
CA TYR A 557 21.24 -8.32 -2.13
C TYR A 557 22.76 -8.12 -1.98
N ASP A 558 23.27 -6.88 -2.12
CA ASP A 558 24.71 -6.58 -2.16
C ASP A 558 25.51 -7.52 -3.08
N PRO A 559 25.12 -7.67 -4.36
CA PRO A 559 25.78 -8.59 -5.27
C PRO A 559 27.20 -8.11 -5.65
N PRO A 560 28.05 -9.00 -6.20
CA PRO A 560 29.26 -8.59 -6.90
C PRO A 560 28.93 -7.58 -7.99
N ALA A 561 29.51 -6.38 -7.89
CA ALA A 561 29.17 -5.30 -8.78
C ALA A 561 30.36 -4.43 -9.16
N LEU A 562 30.29 -3.83 -10.34
CA LEU A 562 31.25 -2.86 -10.85
C LEU A 562 30.47 -1.64 -11.35
N LEU A 563 30.69 -0.49 -10.68
CA LEU A 563 29.95 0.74 -10.95
C LEU A 563 30.93 1.82 -11.41
N LEU A 564 30.71 2.36 -12.60
CA LEU A 564 31.53 3.43 -13.18
C LEU A 564 30.78 4.76 -13.10
N GLU A 565 31.43 5.78 -12.55
CA GLU A 565 30.96 7.16 -12.65
C GLU A 565 32.15 8.11 -12.92
N PRO A 566 32.24 8.72 -14.11
CA PRO A 566 33.36 9.60 -14.45
C PRO A 566 33.31 10.98 -13.79
N ASN A 567 32.13 11.52 -13.46
CA ASN A 567 31.99 12.84 -12.83
C ASN A 567 32.52 12.78 -11.38
N PRO A 568 33.60 13.52 -11.03
CA PRO A 568 34.14 13.52 -9.68
C PRO A 568 33.14 13.90 -8.58
N TYR A 569 32.19 14.78 -8.89
CA TYR A 569 31.18 15.22 -7.93
C TYR A 569 30.17 14.12 -7.63
N MET A 570 29.69 13.43 -8.67
CA MET A 570 28.74 12.32 -8.54
C MET A 570 29.42 11.08 -7.96
N PHE A 571 30.66 10.78 -8.38
CA PHE A 571 31.46 9.69 -7.83
C PHE A 571 31.66 9.82 -6.31
N GLY A 572 31.95 11.02 -5.80
CA GLY A 572 32.05 11.23 -4.34
C GLY A 572 30.71 11.10 -3.60
N MET A 573 29.57 11.22 -4.29
CA MET A 573 28.25 10.89 -3.72
C MET A 573 27.98 9.38 -3.79
N LEU A 574 28.36 8.73 -4.90
CA LEU A 574 28.29 7.28 -5.08
C LEU A 574 29.09 6.54 -4.00
N GLU A 575 30.35 6.94 -3.76
CA GLU A 575 31.20 6.36 -2.71
C GLU A 575 30.54 6.44 -1.33
N ARG A 576 29.89 7.57 -1.02
CA ARG A 576 29.15 7.73 0.23
C ARG A 576 27.93 6.83 0.27
N GLY A 577 27.12 6.81 -0.80
CA GLY A 577 25.90 6.01 -0.90
C GLY A 577 26.13 4.50 -0.88
N TYR A 578 27.33 4.04 -1.26
CA TYR A 578 27.75 2.63 -1.29
C TYR A 578 28.73 2.28 -0.18
N ALA A 579 28.98 3.16 0.81
CA ALA A 579 29.97 2.93 1.87
C ALA A 579 29.74 1.64 2.68
N ASN A 580 28.50 1.15 2.72
CA ASN A 580 28.11 -0.08 3.43
C ASN A 580 27.93 -1.30 2.49
N ASN A 581 28.02 -1.12 1.17
CA ASN A 581 28.05 -2.21 0.20
C ASN A 581 29.46 -2.80 0.15
N ARG A 582 29.58 -4.12 0.33
CA ARG A 582 30.89 -4.77 0.48
C ARG A 582 31.42 -5.40 -0.80
N ASN A 583 30.52 -5.67 -1.74
CA ASN A 583 30.81 -6.42 -2.96
C ASN A 583 30.84 -5.54 -4.22
N ALA A 584 30.68 -4.22 -4.06
CA ALA A 584 30.72 -3.25 -5.14
C ALA A 584 32.13 -2.66 -5.30
N VAL A 585 32.65 -2.70 -6.52
CA VAL A 585 33.88 -2.00 -6.95
C VAL A 585 33.45 -0.71 -7.66
N LEU A 586 33.86 0.43 -7.12
CA LEU A 586 33.53 1.75 -7.66
C LEU A 586 34.74 2.33 -8.42
N LEU A 587 34.53 2.79 -9.65
CA LEU A 587 35.59 3.32 -10.50
C LEU A 587 35.24 4.71 -11.03
N GLN A 588 36.10 5.69 -10.73
CA GLN A 588 35.96 7.05 -11.27
C GLN A 588 36.54 7.15 -12.69
N GLN A 589 35.93 6.47 -13.65
CA GLN A 589 36.40 6.39 -15.04
C GLN A 589 35.22 6.40 -16.02
N ALA A 590 35.43 6.95 -17.21
CA ALA A 590 34.49 6.83 -18.31
C ALA A 590 34.82 5.60 -19.17
N TYR A 591 33.80 4.98 -19.76
CA TYR A 591 34.01 3.91 -20.73
C TYR A 591 34.43 4.48 -22.10
N SER A 592 35.47 3.90 -22.71
CA SER A 592 35.95 4.25 -24.03
C SER A 592 36.54 3.01 -24.72
N ALA A 593 35.87 2.53 -25.76
CA ALA A 593 36.35 1.41 -26.56
C ALA A 593 37.63 1.75 -27.37
N ASP A 594 37.86 3.03 -27.69
CA ASP A 594 39.03 3.48 -28.46
C ASP A 594 40.18 4.03 -27.60
N GLY A 595 40.00 4.03 -26.27
CA GLY A 595 41.00 4.49 -25.29
C GLY A 595 41.32 5.98 -25.35
N LYS A 596 40.53 6.79 -26.07
CA LYS A 596 40.78 8.23 -26.18
C LYS A 596 40.31 8.96 -24.92
N PRO A 597 41.05 9.98 -24.43
CA PRO A 597 40.61 10.81 -23.32
C PRO A 597 39.27 11.49 -23.62
N LEU A 598 38.38 11.51 -22.63
CA LEU A 598 37.07 12.17 -22.72
C LEU A 598 37.05 13.44 -21.87
N VAL A 599 36.31 14.45 -22.34
CA VAL A 599 36.03 15.68 -21.60
C VAL A 599 34.55 15.70 -21.28
N LEU A 600 34.23 15.68 -19.99
CA LEU A 600 32.88 15.69 -19.47
C LEU A 600 32.45 17.13 -19.13
N ASN A 601 31.24 17.50 -19.52
CA ASN A 601 30.55 18.70 -19.06
C ASN A 601 29.84 18.39 -17.73
N ALA A 602 30.59 18.42 -16.63
CA ALA A 602 30.10 18.08 -15.29
C ALA A 602 29.34 19.25 -14.66
N ILE A 603 28.21 18.97 -13.99
CA ILE A 603 27.49 19.98 -13.23
C ILE A 603 28.13 20.12 -11.84
N ASN A 604 28.58 21.33 -11.50
CA ASN A 604 29.09 21.62 -10.17
C ASN A 604 27.92 21.76 -9.16
N PRO A 605 27.87 20.93 -8.10
CA PRO A 605 26.74 20.90 -7.17
C PRO A 605 26.60 22.17 -6.34
N ASP A 606 27.71 22.82 -5.97
CA ASP A 606 27.68 24.07 -5.19
C ASP A 606 27.11 25.22 -6.05
N LYS A 607 27.49 25.27 -7.33
CA LYS A 607 26.92 26.25 -8.28
C LYS A 607 25.44 25.99 -8.52
N ALA A 608 25.04 24.72 -8.68
CA ALA A 608 23.65 24.36 -8.87
C ALA A 608 22.79 24.75 -7.65
N ALA A 609 23.27 24.45 -6.44
CA ALA A 609 22.62 24.85 -5.20
C ALA A 609 22.53 26.37 -5.04
N ALA A 610 23.62 27.11 -5.29
CA ALA A 610 23.64 28.58 -5.23
C ALA A 610 22.73 29.21 -6.29
N ALA A 611 22.61 28.58 -7.44
CA ALA A 611 21.68 28.97 -8.48
C ALA A 611 20.23 28.62 -8.15
N GLY A 612 19.94 27.85 -7.09
CA GLY A 612 18.60 27.38 -6.70
C GLY A 612 18.02 26.32 -7.65
N LEU A 613 18.89 25.55 -8.31
CA LEU A 613 18.48 24.49 -9.24
C LEU A 613 18.06 23.23 -8.49
N PRO A 614 17.06 22.49 -9.01
CA PRO A 614 16.60 21.24 -8.39
C PRO A 614 17.67 20.13 -8.49
N ARG A 615 17.64 19.17 -7.55
CA ARG A 615 18.67 18.11 -7.43
C ARG A 615 18.85 17.26 -8.69
N TRP A 616 17.78 17.00 -9.45
CA TRP A 616 17.85 16.19 -10.67
C TRP A 616 18.82 16.77 -11.72
N VAL A 617 19.13 18.08 -11.64
CA VAL A 617 20.10 18.75 -12.52
C VAL A 617 21.51 18.19 -12.37
N LEU A 618 21.85 17.58 -11.23
CA LEU A 618 23.19 17.02 -11.01
C LEU A 618 23.48 15.80 -11.90
N GLY A 619 22.44 15.10 -12.36
CA GLY A 619 22.57 13.91 -13.22
C GLY A 619 22.93 14.20 -14.68
N ILE A 620 22.87 15.45 -15.13
CA ILE A 620 22.92 15.89 -16.55
C ILE A 620 24.33 15.79 -17.22
N SER A 621 25.28 15.09 -16.62
CA SER A 621 26.69 15.22 -17.05
C SER A 621 26.94 14.55 -18.41
N SER A 622 27.32 15.31 -19.45
CA SER A 622 27.48 14.78 -20.81
C SER A 622 28.85 15.06 -21.44
N VAL A 623 29.27 14.22 -22.39
CA VAL A 623 30.51 14.42 -23.19
C VAL A 623 30.28 15.29 -24.45
N TYR A 624 29.03 15.62 -24.77
CA TYR A 624 28.66 16.43 -25.94
C TYR A 624 28.48 17.91 -25.59
N ASP A 625 28.96 18.81 -26.47
CA ASP A 625 28.89 20.27 -26.29
C ASP A 625 27.57 20.88 -26.80
N ASP A 626 26.87 20.17 -27.68
CA ASP A 626 25.74 20.65 -28.50
C ASP A 626 24.39 20.03 -28.14
N LYS A 627 24.38 18.94 -27.36
CA LYS A 627 23.13 18.39 -26.85
C LYS A 627 22.52 19.37 -25.85
N ASN A 628 21.21 19.57 -25.97
CA ASN A 628 20.42 20.13 -24.88
C ASN A 628 20.65 19.21 -23.67
N ALA A 629 21.58 19.57 -22.79
CA ALA A 629 21.95 18.86 -21.57
C ALA A 629 20.78 18.85 -20.58
N ILE A 630 19.64 18.32 -21.01
CA ILE A 630 18.31 18.55 -20.44
C ILE A 630 17.40 17.31 -20.65
N GLY A 631 17.91 16.19 -21.18
CA GLY A 631 17.15 14.92 -21.25
C GLY A 631 15.78 15.05 -21.92
N GLY A 632 15.63 15.95 -22.90
CA GLY A 632 14.36 16.24 -23.59
C GLY A 632 13.21 16.77 -22.72
N LEU A 633 13.48 17.23 -21.50
CA LEU A 633 12.50 18.01 -20.72
C LEU A 633 12.27 19.37 -21.39
N THR A 634 11.01 19.81 -21.47
CA THR A 634 10.70 21.19 -21.92
C THR A 634 11.05 22.16 -20.81
N ILE A 635 12.31 22.58 -20.76
CA ILE A 635 12.83 23.51 -19.76
C ILE A 635 12.85 24.91 -20.35
N ASP A 636 12.41 25.88 -19.55
CA ASP A 636 12.38 27.28 -19.95
C ASP A 636 13.80 27.84 -20.14
N ALA A 637 13.93 28.87 -20.97
CA ALA A 637 15.21 29.45 -21.34
C ALA A 637 15.98 30.10 -20.17
N GLU A 638 15.32 30.42 -19.04
CA GLU A 638 15.98 30.93 -17.85
C GLU A 638 16.63 29.80 -17.05
N THR A 639 15.91 28.71 -16.84
CA THR A 639 16.44 27.51 -16.18
C THR A 639 17.60 26.91 -16.98
N THR A 640 17.50 26.83 -18.32
CA THR A 640 18.62 26.39 -19.18
C THR A 640 19.87 27.23 -19.00
N ARG A 641 19.74 28.57 -18.93
CA ARG A 641 20.89 29.46 -18.69
C ARG A 641 21.51 29.27 -17.31
N ARG A 642 20.69 29.02 -16.29
CA ARG A 642 21.17 28.71 -14.94
C ARG A 642 21.95 27.39 -14.93
N ILE A 643 21.45 26.34 -15.58
CA ILE A 643 22.16 25.05 -15.73
C ILE A 643 23.50 25.25 -16.44
N GLN A 644 23.51 25.95 -17.57
CA GLN A 644 24.74 26.22 -18.33
C GLN A 644 25.81 26.95 -17.51
N SER A 645 25.40 27.85 -16.60
CA SER A 645 26.34 28.55 -15.70
C SER A 645 26.99 27.64 -14.65
N CYS A 646 26.47 26.43 -14.45
CA CYS A 646 26.96 25.46 -13.49
C CYS A 646 27.92 24.42 -14.09
N ILE A 647 28.04 24.38 -15.43
CA ILE A 647 28.88 23.40 -16.15
C ILE A 647 30.38 23.68 -15.92
N GLU A 648 31.14 22.64 -15.65
CA GLU A 648 32.60 22.61 -15.62
C GLU A 648 33.14 21.52 -16.54
N ARG A 649 34.08 21.88 -17.41
CA ARG A 649 34.72 20.90 -18.30
C ARG A 649 35.82 20.17 -17.53
N VAL A 650 35.64 18.87 -17.36
CA VAL A 650 36.57 18.01 -16.61
C VAL A 650 37.10 16.93 -17.54
N THR A 651 38.41 16.81 -17.68
CA THR A 651 39.03 15.66 -18.35
C THR A 651 38.97 14.47 -17.41
N VAL A 652 38.37 13.38 -17.86
CA VAL A 652 38.17 12.17 -17.05
C VAL A 652 39.04 11.02 -17.56
N PRO A 653 39.60 10.18 -16.66
CA PRO A 653 40.30 8.98 -17.08
C PRO A 653 39.33 8.02 -17.76
N VAL A 654 39.85 7.22 -18.69
CA VAL A 654 39.05 6.27 -19.46
C VAL A 654 39.50 4.84 -19.22
N THR A 655 38.57 3.92 -19.43
CA THR A 655 38.77 2.47 -19.34
C THR A 655 37.98 1.77 -20.43
N GLY A 656 38.26 0.50 -20.69
CA GLY A 656 37.58 -0.32 -21.68
C GLY A 656 37.30 -1.72 -21.15
N PHE A 657 36.66 -2.56 -21.96
CA PHE A 657 36.17 -3.88 -21.56
C PHE A 657 37.18 -4.71 -20.76
N ASP A 658 38.35 -4.99 -21.35
CA ASP A 658 39.36 -5.87 -20.74
C ASP A 658 39.88 -5.34 -19.40
N ALA A 659 40.04 -4.02 -19.30
CA ALA A 659 40.51 -3.38 -18.09
C ALA A 659 39.46 -3.45 -16.98
N LEU A 660 38.17 -3.33 -17.31
CA LEU A 660 37.07 -3.51 -16.37
C LEU A 660 36.93 -4.96 -15.92
N ALA A 661 36.97 -5.90 -16.86
CA ALA A 661 36.96 -7.32 -16.53
C ALA A 661 38.09 -7.67 -15.56
N ALA A 662 39.29 -7.11 -15.76
CA ALA A 662 40.41 -7.32 -14.85
C ALA A 662 40.18 -6.78 -13.41
N GLN A 663 39.36 -5.74 -13.21
CA GLN A 663 39.03 -5.23 -11.87
C GLN A 663 38.17 -6.21 -11.05
N VAL A 664 37.47 -7.11 -11.73
CA VAL A 664 36.54 -8.07 -11.13
C VAL A 664 36.91 -9.50 -11.49
N GLU A 665 38.22 -9.79 -11.53
CA GLU A 665 38.77 -11.13 -11.70
C GLU A 665 38.27 -11.86 -12.98
N GLY A 666 37.99 -11.10 -14.04
CA GLY A 666 37.51 -11.61 -15.32
C GLY A 666 36.02 -11.97 -15.33
N ARG A 667 35.24 -11.58 -14.31
CA ARG A 667 33.81 -11.83 -14.25
C ARG A 667 33.05 -10.93 -15.22
N MET A 668 32.27 -11.54 -16.10
CA MET A 668 31.50 -10.85 -17.14
C MET A 668 30.12 -10.43 -16.63
N PRO A 669 29.54 -9.34 -17.15
CA PRO A 669 28.24 -8.87 -16.69
C PRO A 669 27.11 -9.83 -17.07
N GLU A 670 26.34 -10.23 -16.07
CA GLU A 670 25.04 -10.88 -16.26
C GLU A 670 23.90 -9.88 -16.21
N ILE A 671 24.07 -8.81 -15.44
CA ILE A 671 23.16 -7.66 -15.37
C ILE A 671 23.97 -6.45 -15.83
N LEU A 672 23.59 -5.87 -16.96
CA LEU A 672 24.27 -4.72 -17.55
C LEU A 672 23.33 -3.52 -17.55
N VAL A 673 23.75 -2.43 -16.91
CA VAL A 673 23.04 -1.15 -16.90
C VAL A 673 23.93 -0.09 -17.46
N ILE A 674 23.41 0.70 -18.38
CA ILE A 674 24.17 1.75 -19.06
C ILE A 674 23.32 3.00 -19.08
N ASP A 675 23.90 4.08 -18.56
CA ASP A 675 23.37 5.43 -18.63
C ASP A 675 24.54 6.37 -18.92
N ALA A 676 25.04 6.27 -20.16
CA ALA A 676 26.27 6.95 -20.58
C ALA A 676 25.99 8.13 -21.51
N GLU A 677 24.78 8.72 -21.41
CA GLU A 677 24.39 9.98 -22.05
C GLU A 677 24.61 9.98 -23.58
N GLY A 678 24.36 8.83 -24.22
CA GLY A 678 24.43 8.62 -25.67
C GLY A 678 25.61 7.78 -26.17
N MET A 679 26.48 7.27 -25.28
CA MET A 679 27.53 6.29 -25.65
C MET A 679 27.06 4.84 -25.54
N ASP A 680 25.80 4.63 -25.19
CA ASP A 680 25.18 3.37 -24.81
C ASP A 680 25.36 2.30 -25.87
N LYS A 681 25.10 2.62 -27.14
CA LYS A 681 25.28 1.68 -28.26
C LYS A 681 26.72 1.20 -28.38
N ALA A 682 27.70 2.10 -28.32
CA ALA A 682 29.10 1.74 -28.48
C ALA A 682 29.57 0.81 -27.35
N ILE A 683 29.08 1.06 -26.12
CA ILE A 683 29.37 0.23 -24.96
C ILE A 683 28.72 -1.16 -25.09
N ILE A 684 27.42 -1.21 -25.45
CA ILE A 684 26.69 -2.47 -25.63
C ILE A 684 27.34 -3.30 -26.74
N ASP A 685 27.67 -2.67 -27.88
CA ASP A 685 28.32 -3.35 -28.99
C ASP A 685 29.65 -3.96 -28.57
N ASP A 686 30.49 -3.20 -27.86
CA ASP A 686 31.79 -3.66 -27.37
C ASP A 686 31.64 -4.84 -26.41
N VAL A 687 30.71 -4.77 -25.45
CA VAL A 687 30.42 -5.88 -24.52
C VAL A 687 29.96 -7.14 -25.27
N LEU A 688 29.05 -7.00 -26.24
CA LEU A 688 28.53 -8.12 -27.02
C LEU A 688 29.59 -8.73 -27.97
N ASP A 689 30.48 -7.90 -28.52
CA ASP A 689 31.59 -8.28 -29.40
C ASP A 689 32.67 -9.07 -28.65
N HIS A 690 32.83 -8.80 -27.35
CA HIS A 690 33.64 -9.64 -26.44
C HIS A 690 32.95 -10.97 -26.06
N GLY A 691 31.83 -11.30 -26.68
CA GLY A 691 31.13 -12.58 -26.49
C GLY A 691 30.23 -12.63 -25.25
N CYS A 692 30.05 -11.51 -24.53
CA CYS A 692 29.12 -11.48 -23.40
C CYS A 692 27.68 -11.60 -23.88
N ARG A 693 26.85 -12.26 -23.07
CA ARG A 693 25.40 -12.37 -23.29
C ARG A 693 24.67 -12.13 -21.97
N PRO A 694 24.61 -10.89 -21.48
CA PRO A 694 23.92 -10.56 -20.23
C PRO A 694 22.49 -11.13 -20.21
N ALA A 695 22.02 -11.53 -19.04
CA ALA A 695 20.63 -11.94 -18.84
C ALA A 695 19.67 -10.75 -19.07
N VAL A 696 20.12 -9.55 -18.71
CA VAL A 696 19.40 -8.29 -18.89
C VAL A 696 20.36 -7.16 -19.25
N ILE A 697 19.94 -6.31 -20.19
CA ILE A 697 20.60 -5.06 -20.54
C ILE A 697 19.58 -3.93 -20.39
N HIS A 698 19.89 -2.91 -19.60
CA HIS A 698 19.05 -1.73 -19.41
C HIS A 698 19.82 -0.50 -19.88
N PHE A 699 19.21 0.31 -20.73
CA PHE A 699 19.87 1.46 -21.35
C PHE A 699 18.88 2.56 -21.75
N GLU A 700 19.36 3.80 -21.83
CA GLU A 700 18.57 4.94 -22.29
C GLU A 700 18.61 5.02 -23.83
N ILE A 701 17.45 5.23 -24.47
CA ILE A 701 17.38 5.38 -25.93
C ILE A 701 17.23 6.84 -26.37
N GLN A 702 16.80 7.72 -25.47
CA GLN A 702 16.43 9.10 -25.79
C GLN A 702 17.64 9.95 -26.22
N CYS A 703 18.80 9.71 -25.62
CA CYS A 703 20.03 10.43 -25.92
C CYS A 703 20.80 9.88 -27.14
N MET A 704 20.28 8.85 -27.81
CA MET A 704 20.90 8.19 -28.96
C MET A 704 20.39 8.75 -30.30
N ASP A 705 21.24 8.79 -31.33
CA ASP A 705 20.78 9.12 -32.69
C ASP A 705 19.74 8.08 -33.17
N PRO A 706 18.64 8.48 -33.86
CA PRO A 706 17.61 7.54 -34.30
C PRO A 706 18.11 6.37 -35.15
N ALA A 707 19.17 6.56 -35.95
CA ALA A 707 19.76 5.49 -36.74
C ALA A 707 20.55 4.51 -35.87
N GLU A 708 21.27 5.03 -34.87
CA GLU A 708 21.98 4.22 -33.88
C GLU A 708 21.00 3.40 -33.02
N SER A 709 19.94 4.05 -32.53
CA SER A 709 18.86 3.44 -31.75
C SER A 709 18.17 2.31 -32.51
N SER A 710 17.86 2.53 -33.79
CA SER A 710 17.27 1.52 -34.66
C SER A 710 18.22 0.34 -34.88
N ALA A 711 19.49 0.61 -35.16
CA ALA A 711 20.50 -0.43 -35.39
C ALA A 711 20.77 -1.27 -34.12
N LEU A 712 20.81 -0.64 -32.95
CA LEU A 712 20.97 -1.34 -31.67
C LEU A 712 19.75 -2.23 -31.37
N THR A 713 18.55 -1.71 -31.58
CA THR A 713 17.30 -2.47 -31.37
C THR A 713 17.23 -3.68 -32.31
N GLU A 714 17.63 -3.52 -33.58
CA GLU A 714 17.70 -4.63 -34.54
C GLU A 714 18.72 -5.69 -34.11
N ARG A 715 19.92 -5.26 -33.67
CA ARG A 715 20.96 -6.16 -33.16
C ARG A 715 20.48 -6.96 -31.95
N LEU A 716 19.88 -6.30 -30.96
CA LEU A 716 19.40 -6.95 -29.74
C LEU A 716 18.17 -7.83 -29.99
N GLY A 717 17.27 -7.42 -30.88
CA GLY A 717 16.02 -8.13 -31.17
C GLY A 717 16.18 -9.54 -31.76
N THR A 718 17.41 -9.93 -32.11
CA THR A 718 17.72 -11.31 -32.52
C THR A 718 17.71 -12.28 -31.32
N ASP A 719 18.26 -11.87 -30.18
CA ASP A 719 18.46 -12.73 -29.01
C ASP A 719 17.68 -12.26 -27.76
N TYR A 720 17.16 -11.03 -27.77
CA TYR A 720 16.52 -10.37 -26.63
C TYR A 720 15.09 -9.94 -26.92
N ALA A 721 14.23 -10.02 -25.89
CA ALA A 721 12.93 -9.38 -25.85
C ALA A 721 13.07 -7.95 -25.29
N LEU A 722 12.71 -6.95 -26.09
CA LEU A 722 12.86 -5.53 -25.72
C LEU A 722 11.55 -4.93 -25.18
N PHE A 723 11.67 -4.18 -24.09
CA PHE A 723 10.58 -3.46 -23.45
C PHE A 723 10.97 -2.02 -23.21
N THR A 724 10.14 -1.09 -23.66
CA THR A 724 10.30 0.34 -23.40
C THR A 724 9.49 0.76 -22.18
N PHE A 725 10.15 1.40 -21.23
CA PHE A 725 9.56 1.96 -20.00
C PHE A 725 9.93 3.44 -19.92
N GLY A 726 9.02 4.33 -20.32
CA GLY A 726 9.35 5.75 -20.42
C GLY A 726 10.42 6.00 -21.46
N ASN A 727 11.58 6.50 -21.03
CA ASN A 727 12.74 6.81 -21.87
C ASN A 727 13.76 5.67 -21.95
N ASP A 728 13.58 4.65 -21.11
CA ASP A 728 14.51 3.53 -20.99
C ASP A 728 14.02 2.32 -21.79
N VAL A 729 14.99 1.53 -22.24
CA VAL A 729 14.76 0.23 -22.86
C VAL A 729 15.44 -0.85 -22.04
N THR A 730 14.69 -1.89 -21.74
CA THR A 730 15.21 -3.10 -21.13
C THR A 730 15.13 -4.25 -22.12
N ALA A 731 16.29 -4.83 -22.44
CA ALA A 731 16.43 -6.02 -23.26
C ALA A 731 16.69 -7.23 -22.34
N TYR A 732 15.74 -8.16 -22.29
CA TYR A 732 15.90 -9.43 -21.58
C TYR A 732 16.29 -10.51 -22.55
N ARG A 733 17.32 -11.31 -22.23
CA ARG A 733 17.67 -12.45 -23.07
C ARG A 733 16.46 -13.37 -23.18
N THR A 734 16.17 -13.89 -24.38
CA THR A 734 14.86 -14.50 -24.66
C THR A 734 14.56 -15.71 -23.75
N ASP A 735 15.58 -16.52 -23.43
CA ASP A 735 15.48 -17.61 -22.45
C ASP A 735 15.12 -17.08 -21.05
N VAL A 736 15.81 -16.05 -20.57
CA VAL A 736 15.58 -15.43 -19.25
C VAL A 736 14.18 -14.82 -19.15
N PHE A 737 13.73 -14.14 -20.21
CA PHE A 737 12.37 -13.60 -20.30
C PHE A 737 11.31 -14.72 -20.17
N LEU A 738 11.50 -15.82 -20.90
CA LEU A 738 10.59 -16.96 -20.86
C LEU A 738 10.63 -17.67 -19.51
N ASP A 739 11.82 -17.86 -18.93
CA ASP A 739 12.00 -18.48 -17.62
C ASP A 739 11.33 -17.66 -16.52
N TYR A 740 11.48 -16.34 -16.53
CA TYR A 740 10.80 -15.45 -15.59
C TYR A 740 9.27 -15.52 -15.78
N ALA A 741 8.77 -15.46 -17.01
CA ALA A 741 7.34 -15.57 -17.28
C ALA A 741 6.76 -16.91 -16.80
N LYS A 742 7.48 -18.02 -17.04
CA LYS A 742 7.13 -19.35 -16.51
C LYS A 742 7.12 -19.32 -15.00
N TRP A 743 8.16 -18.79 -14.38
CA TRP A 743 8.29 -18.71 -12.94
C TRP A 743 7.11 -17.96 -12.30
N ILE A 744 6.74 -16.79 -12.82
CA ILE A 744 5.60 -16.03 -12.29
C ILE A 744 4.30 -16.83 -12.45
N TYR A 745 4.07 -17.48 -13.59
CA TYR A 745 2.86 -18.28 -13.78
C TYR A 745 2.82 -19.48 -12.83
N ILE A 746 3.91 -20.24 -12.75
CA ILE A 746 4.01 -21.44 -11.91
C ILE A 746 3.81 -21.07 -10.44
N HIS A 747 4.54 -20.06 -9.97
CA HIS A 747 4.66 -19.78 -8.54
C HIS A 747 3.68 -18.71 -8.03
N ASN A 748 3.30 -17.72 -8.84
CA ASN A 748 2.35 -16.68 -8.44
C ASN A 748 0.99 -16.80 -9.14
N GLY A 749 0.82 -17.77 -10.05
CA GLY A 749 -0.44 -17.98 -10.74
C GLY A 749 -0.80 -16.90 -11.77
N LEU A 750 0.14 -16.02 -12.16
CA LEU A 750 -0.13 -14.96 -13.14
C LEU A 750 0.19 -15.46 -14.57
N PRO A 751 -0.82 -15.62 -15.45
CA PRO A 751 -0.61 -16.20 -16.78
C PRO A 751 0.31 -15.40 -17.70
N THR A 752 0.29 -14.07 -17.60
CA THR A 752 1.05 -13.12 -18.43
C THR A 752 1.03 -13.49 -19.93
N ILE A 753 2.17 -13.84 -20.53
CA ILE A 753 2.30 -14.19 -21.94
C ILE A 753 1.59 -15.49 -22.33
N PHE A 754 1.27 -16.35 -21.35
CA PHE A 754 0.56 -17.62 -21.58
C PHE A 754 -0.95 -17.47 -21.53
N ALA A 755 -1.48 -16.28 -21.18
CA ALA A 755 -2.91 -16.06 -20.93
C ALA A 755 -3.83 -16.51 -22.08
N SER A 756 -3.41 -16.34 -23.33
CA SER A 756 -4.20 -16.74 -24.51
C SER A 756 -4.12 -18.23 -24.83
N ALA A 757 -3.03 -18.90 -24.47
CA ALA A 757 -2.77 -20.29 -24.80
C ALA A 757 -3.22 -21.27 -23.70
N LEU A 758 -3.20 -20.86 -22.42
CA LEU A 758 -3.63 -21.73 -21.32
C LEU A 758 -5.06 -22.28 -21.44
N PRO A 759 -6.07 -21.52 -21.91
CA PRO A 759 -7.41 -22.07 -22.14
C PRO A 759 -7.43 -23.19 -23.21
N ILE A 760 -6.55 -23.09 -24.22
CA ILE A 760 -6.41 -24.11 -25.26
C ILE A 760 -5.80 -25.38 -24.66
N VAL A 761 -4.72 -25.23 -23.87
CA VAL A 761 -4.09 -26.34 -23.15
C VAL A 761 -5.11 -27.03 -22.24
N ALA A 762 -5.87 -26.26 -21.46
CA ALA A 762 -6.90 -26.81 -20.57
C ALA A 762 -7.97 -27.60 -21.34
N GLY A 763 -8.41 -27.10 -22.50
CA GLY A 763 -9.38 -27.80 -23.35
C GLY A 763 -8.83 -29.05 -24.06
N LEU A 764 -7.51 -29.20 -24.20
CA LEU A 764 -6.88 -30.44 -24.72
C LEU A 764 -6.69 -31.51 -23.64
N VAL A 765 -6.61 -31.09 -22.37
CA VAL A 765 -6.44 -31.99 -21.22
C VAL A 765 -7.79 -32.55 -20.74
N GLN A 766 -8.87 -31.78 -20.89
CA GLN A 766 -10.26 -32.19 -20.64
C GLN A 766 -10.76 -33.15 -21.73
#